data_AF-A0A2V8SG38-F1
#
_entry.id   AF-A0A2V8SG38-F1
#
_cell.length_a   1.000
_cell.length_b   1.000
_cell.length_c   1.000
_cell.angle_alpha   90.00
_cell.angle_beta   90.00
_cell.angle_gamma   90.00
#
_symmetry.space_group_name_H-M   'P 1'
#
loop_
_entity.id
_entity.type
_entity.pdbx_description
1 polymer ?
#
loop_
_entity_poly.entity_id
_entity_poly.type
_entity_poly.pdbx_seq_one_letter_code
_entity_poly.pdbx_strand_id
1 'polypeptide(L)'
;MAKEQTDANALKVAKELKNKDNWKHLARWHGDGYYELQTEDTGDVPVRLFLTPTLFNEAEDILYRQIVNATRFPGVRLVVITPDAHYGYGVPVGCVLITDYESGAVAMGPVGYDIGCFTADTLVPTVDGHSYPIGELAEREEKFFVYSISAEQKIVVAEATAQKTRTNAPLIKVTLDNGREIFCTPDHEFMLRDGTYRQAQGLTPKTSLMPFYSRRDKDGYTTVRHPATEHEQRVHWMMARAGLLGEIPAFKGQRTIIHHKNFNPFDNRPENLVFMGDRDHMSYHKSIVARNTHFHSEAFEARRKQALADKAKTAEGRAYFAARGTKNILAYMTNKPEHFKQSVAGNGARGKKYLQAYNVSEQGRRKSSEVAHLQHTCETCGEVFVGGFGIHNHRRWRHGYNHKVVSVEPLAQVADVYCLTVPEYGNFALDAGVFVHNCGMMSARSEVEADAATQEKRLQFNRAVMERVNMGAGGKSVKLGALSKEEFNNLVRGGAEYYVERYGATFDRSRAERHRIPVADDWEIPWGGKGQPERGLNQLGSLGGGNHFIELQRSEQTGTLFVQVHTGSRGFGHGLATNYFELARSERPDQITDIDLGYFTPDSAHYRDYLNAVAAGGNYAILNRLIIFEQVAEAFRETFGADLELIYEISHNLVQHEQHPELGDVWVHRKGATRAFPAGHLALQGTFWETTGHPVLIPGSNKDWSYILRPLAGAARSGYSVNHGAGRRLSRGEAVRTLSQRAIDDEYRAAGIVVNTDGRVPLDEAAPCYKPAEEVVRAVVEAGLAEIEHRLWPLASLKGADERKLRRRRRGKKPSAHF
;
A
#
# COMPACT_ATOMS: atom_id res chain seq x y z
N MET A 1 -10.69 50.59 -23.06
CA MET A 1 -9.95 50.39 -21.79
C MET A 1 -10.41 49.05 -21.23
N ALA A 2 -9.72 47.95 -21.58
CA ALA A 2 -10.14 46.59 -21.24
C ALA A 2 -9.01 45.58 -21.49
N LYS A 3 -7.82 45.79 -20.87
CA LYS A 3 -6.64 44.94 -21.13
C LYS A 3 -5.58 44.94 -20.01
N GLU A 4 -5.97 45.23 -18.77
CA GLU A 4 -5.04 45.55 -17.66
C GLU A 4 -5.41 44.89 -16.31
N GLN A 5 -6.17 43.79 -16.32
CA GLN A 5 -6.65 43.18 -15.06
C GLN A 5 -6.76 41.63 -15.11
N THR A 6 -5.75 40.96 -15.65
CA THR A 6 -5.72 39.47 -15.80
C THR A 6 -4.36 38.84 -15.46
N ASP A 7 -3.58 39.43 -14.55
CA ASP A 7 -2.16 39.05 -14.35
C ASP A 7 -1.71 38.98 -12.88
N ALA A 8 -2.63 38.60 -11.97
CA ALA A 8 -2.41 38.64 -10.51
C ALA A 8 -2.26 37.26 -9.81
N ASN A 9 -2.96 36.21 -10.29
CA ASN A 9 -3.04 34.91 -9.61
C ASN A 9 -2.41 33.77 -10.43
N ALA A 10 -1.08 33.73 -10.49
CA ALA A 10 -0.37 32.49 -10.80
C ALA A 10 -0.38 31.58 -9.56
N LEU A 11 -0.83 30.33 -9.68
CA LEU A 11 -0.99 29.36 -8.57
C LEU A 11 0.34 28.75 -8.09
N LYS A 12 1.35 29.61 -7.94
CA LYS A 12 2.68 29.29 -7.46
C LYS A 12 2.62 29.03 -5.96
N VAL A 13 3.20 27.90 -5.57
CA VAL A 13 3.63 27.52 -4.21
C VAL A 13 4.09 28.77 -3.45
N ALA A 14 3.28 29.29 -2.53
CA ALA A 14 3.55 30.54 -1.82
C ALA A 14 4.91 30.48 -1.11
N LYS A 15 5.87 31.27 -1.58
CA LYS A 15 7.28 31.20 -1.12
C LYS A 15 7.45 31.76 0.29
N GLU A 16 6.74 32.83 0.59
CA GLU A 16 6.61 33.42 1.92
C GLU A 16 5.12 33.64 2.20
N LEU A 17 4.74 33.54 3.48
CA LEU A 17 3.39 33.71 3.98
C LEU A 17 3.45 34.62 5.21
N LYS A 18 2.82 35.79 5.13
CA LYS A 18 2.96 36.88 6.11
C LYS A 18 2.51 36.48 7.50
N ASN A 19 1.50 35.62 7.62
CA ASN A 19 0.90 35.27 8.90
C ASN A 19 1.14 33.81 9.32
N LYS A 20 2.07 33.09 8.66
CA LYS A 20 2.35 31.66 8.88
C LYS A 20 2.49 31.27 10.36
N ASP A 21 3.22 32.06 11.13
CA ASP A 21 3.56 31.72 12.52
C ASP A 21 2.62 32.38 13.55
N ASN A 22 1.55 33.04 13.08
CA ASN A 22 0.59 33.79 13.92
C ASN A 22 -0.89 33.55 13.54
N TRP A 23 -1.18 32.74 12.52
CA TRP A 23 -2.54 32.57 11.96
C TRP A 23 -3.60 32.16 13.00
N LYS A 24 -3.22 31.36 14.00
CA LYS A 24 -4.12 30.95 15.10
C LYS A 24 -4.61 32.13 15.95
N HIS A 25 -3.86 33.23 16.02
CA HIS A 25 -4.28 34.47 16.70
C HIS A 25 -5.09 35.42 15.80
N LEU A 26 -5.15 35.16 14.49
CA LEU A 26 -5.97 35.91 13.53
C LEU A 26 -7.34 35.28 13.31
N ALA A 27 -7.47 33.96 13.52
CA ALA A 27 -8.74 33.27 13.51
C ALA A 27 -9.64 33.76 14.66
N ARG A 28 -10.92 34.03 14.37
CA ARG A 28 -11.91 34.55 15.31
C ARG A 28 -13.02 33.54 15.50
N TRP A 29 -13.42 33.27 16.75
CA TRP A 29 -14.57 32.41 17.03
C TRP A 29 -15.86 33.09 16.60
N HIS A 30 -16.61 32.45 15.71
CA HIS A 30 -17.95 32.82 15.30
C HIS A 30 -18.98 32.12 16.20
N GLY A 31 -20.06 32.82 16.57
CA GLY A 31 -21.05 32.34 17.55
C GLY A 31 -21.69 30.99 17.20
N ASP A 32 -21.82 30.70 15.90
CA ASP A 32 -22.38 29.47 15.34
C ASP A 32 -21.41 28.25 15.35
N GLY A 33 -20.41 28.21 16.23
CA GLY A 33 -19.61 27.01 16.49
C GLY A 33 -18.42 26.77 15.57
N TYR A 34 -17.83 27.81 14.96
CA TYR A 34 -16.67 27.67 14.08
C TYR A 34 -15.73 28.87 14.18
N TYR A 35 -14.49 28.76 13.68
CA TYR A 35 -13.59 29.91 13.55
C TYR A 35 -13.62 30.48 12.13
N GLU A 36 -13.76 31.80 12.00
CA GLU A 36 -13.49 32.53 10.76
C GLU A 36 -12.01 32.90 10.70
N LEU A 37 -11.38 32.66 9.55
CA LEU A 37 -10.00 33.05 9.28
C LEU A 37 -9.96 33.88 8.00
N GLN A 38 -9.56 35.15 8.13
CA GLN A 38 -9.25 36.03 7.01
C GLN A 38 -7.91 36.73 7.29
N THR A 39 -6.99 36.64 6.34
CA THR A 39 -5.61 37.15 6.46
C THR A 39 -5.15 37.78 5.14
N GLU A 40 -4.01 38.47 5.17
CA GLU A 40 -3.39 38.99 3.93
C GLU A 40 -2.95 37.87 2.97
N ASP A 41 -2.73 36.65 3.48
CA ASP A 41 -2.35 35.51 2.64
C ASP A 41 -3.56 34.82 1.98
N THR A 42 -4.74 34.84 2.63
CA THR A 42 -5.99 34.28 2.09
C THR A 42 -6.71 35.23 1.12
N GLY A 43 -6.57 36.54 1.33
CA GLY A 43 -7.27 37.58 0.57
C GLY A 43 -8.75 37.68 0.94
N ASP A 44 -9.58 38.06 -0.04
CA ASP A 44 -11.03 38.25 0.12
C ASP A 44 -11.83 36.94 0.21
N VAL A 45 -11.18 35.77 0.08
CA VAL A 45 -11.84 34.47 0.22
C VAL A 45 -12.04 34.14 1.70
N PRO A 46 -13.30 33.96 2.17
CA PRO A 46 -13.56 33.52 3.53
C PRO A 46 -13.09 32.09 3.76
N VAL A 47 -12.55 31.83 4.96
CA VAL A 47 -12.22 30.48 5.43
C VAL A 47 -12.99 30.20 6.72
N ARG A 48 -13.79 29.12 6.73
CA ARG A 48 -14.56 28.64 7.90
C ARG A 48 -13.94 27.35 8.44
N LEU A 49 -13.51 27.35 9.70
CA LEU A 49 -12.82 26.23 10.37
C LEU A 49 -13.73 25.60 11.43
N PHE A 50 -14.32 24.44 11.14
CA PHE A 50 -15.22 23.72 12.04
C PHE A 50 -14.41 22.84 13.01
N LEU A 51 -13.64 23.46 13.88
CA LEU A 51 -12.78 22.82 14.87
C LEU A 51 -13.25 23.18 16.28
N THR A 52 -13.25 22.22 17.22
CA THR A 52 -13.33 22.54 18.66
C THR A 52 -12.08 23.33 19.09
N PRO A 53 -12.10 24.03 20.24
CA PRO A 53 -10.89 24.64 20.79
C PRO A 53 -9.73 23.66 20.98
N THR A 54 -10.01 22.38 21.27
CA THR A 54 -8.99 21.31 21.32
C THR A 54 -8.36 21.10 19.94
N LEU A 55 -9.20 20.79 18.95
CA LEU A 55 -8.76 20.48 17.58
C LEU A 55 -8.07 21.67 16.90
N PHE A 56 -8.49 22.90 17.22
CA PHE A 56 -7.89 24.14 16.73
C PHE A 56 -6.48 24.36 17.29
N ASN A 57 -6.29 24.11 18.59
CA ASN A 57 -4.97 24.22 19.22
C ASN A 57 -4.02 23.11 18.71
N GLU A 58 -4.51 21.87 18.60
CA GLU A 58 -3.77 20.70 18.08
C GLU A 58 -3.46 20.78 16.57
N ALA A 59 -4.13 21.64 15.80
CA ALA A 59 -3.94 21.74 14.35
C ALA A 59 -2.47 22.09 13.98
N GLU A 60 -1.88 21.32 13.07
CA GLU A 60 -0.49 21.51 12.62
C GLU A 60 -0.31 22.85 11.87
N ASP A 61 0.78 23.58 12.11
CA ASP A 61 0.98 24.90 11.47
C ASP A 61 1.18 24.84 9.95
N ILE A 62 1.51 23.66 9.40
CA ILE A 62 1.52 23.42 7.95
C ILE A 62 0.12 23.56 7.33
N LEU A 63 -0.94 23.33 8.10
CA LEU A 63 -2.33 23.39 7.66
C LEU A 63 -2.68 24.77 7.08
N TYR A 64 -2.19 25.85 7.71
CA TYR A 64 -2.41 27.23 7.23
C TYR A 64 -1.90 27.45 5.81
N ARG A 65 -0.73 26.90 5.48
CA ARG A 65 -0.17 26.98 4.12
C ARG A 65 -1.06 26.27 3.11
N GLN A 66 -1.68 25.16 3.50
CA GLN A 66 -2.55 24.39 2.64
C GLN A 66 -3.95 25.02 2.50
N ILE A 67 -4.44 25.68 3.54
CA ILE A 67 -5.62 26.57 3.51
C ILE A 67 -5.39 27.71 2.52
N VAL A 68 -4.25 28.39 2.59
CA VAL A 68 -3.88 29.48 1.66
C VAL A 68 -3.69 28.99 0.22
N ASN A 69 -3.24 27.75 0.01
CA ASN A 69 -3.26 27.16 -1.34
C ASN A 69 -4.71 26.96 -1.84
N ALA A 70 -5.63 26.56 -0.96
CA ALA A 70 -7.04 26.36 -1.30
C ALA A 70 -7.73 27.68 -1.71
N THR A 71 -7.45 28.80 -1.04
CA THR A 71 -8.06 30.10 -1.39
C THR A 71 -7.57 30.68 -2.74
N ARG A 72 -6.57 30.07 -3.38
CA ARG A 72 -5.89 30.64 -4.57
C ARG A 72 -6.31 30.03 -5.92
N PHE A 73 -7.19 29.03 -5.93
CA PHE A 73 -7.76 28.53 -7.21
C PHE A 73 -8.66 29.62 -7.86
N PRO A 74 -8.76 29.67 -9.21
CA PRO A 74 -9.63 30.64 -9.87
C PRO A 74 -11.11 30.49 -9.47
N GLY A 75 -11.77 31.61 -9.20
CA GLY A 75 -13.19 31.67 -8.86
C GLY A 75 -13.59 31.03 -7.53
N VAL A 76 -12.66 30.81 -6.60
CA VAL A 76 -12.99 30.35 -5.24
C VAL A 76 -13.87 31.37 -4.53
N ARG A 77 -14.96 30.88 -3.94
CA ARG A 77 -15.96 31.65 -3.19
C ARG A 77 -15.90 31.40 -1.68
N LEU A 78 -15.52 30.19 -1.26
CA LEU A 78 -15.43 29.78 0.16
C LEU A 78 -14.49 28.58 0.31
N VAL A 79 -13.68 28.59 1.37
CA VAL A 79 -12.93 27.41 1.86
C VAL A 79 -13.51 26.96 3.20
N VAL A 80 -13.75 25.66 3.36
CA VAL A 80 -14.20 25.08 4.63
C VAL A 80 -13.25 23.95 5.06
N ILE A 81 -12.87 23.97 6.34
CA ILE A 81 -12.01 22.95 6.96
C ILE A 81 -12.82 22.19 8.01
N THR A 82 -12.81 20.86 7.92
CA THR A 82 -13.60 19.95 8.75
C THR A 82 -12.81 19.43 9.96
N PRO A 83 -13.45 18.94 11.04
CA PRO A 83 -12.76 18.62 12.30
C PRO A 83 -11.72 17.49 12.23
N ASP A 84 -11.82 16.63 11.22
CA ASP A 84 -10.86 15.57 10.89
C ASP A 84 -9.59 16.07 10.16
N ALA A 85 -9.49 17.38 9.88
CA ALA A 85 -8.45 17.91 9.02
C ALA A 85 -7.02 17.64 9.52
N HIS A 86 -6.14 17.36 8.56
CA HIS A 86 -4.72 17.04 8.75
C HIS A 86 -3.94 17.28 7.44
N TYR A 87 -2.61 17.20 7.50
CA TYR A 87 -1.73 17.42 6.35
C TYR A 87 -2.11 16.58 5.13
N GLY A 88 -2.17 17.22 3.96
CA GLY A 88 -2.58 16.62 2.69
C GLY A 88 -1.69 17.00 1.49
N TYR A 89 -2.19 16.75 0.28
CA TYR A 89 -1.52 17.07 -0.98
C TYR A 89 -2.06 18.36 -1.61
N GLY A 90 -1.21 19.38 -1.79
CA GLY A 90 -1.62 20.72 -2.20
C GLY A 90 -2.44 21.45 -1.13
N VAL A 91 -3.67 20.98 -0.90
CA VAL A 91 -4.63 21.40 0.13
C VAL A 91 -4.79 20.29 1.22
N PRO A 92 -5.37 20.57 2.40
CA PRO A 92 -5.51 19.59 3.47
C PRO A 92 -6.35 18.37 3.08
N VAL A 93 -6.22 17.29 3.85
CA VAL A 93 -7.34 16.35 4.02
C VAL A 93 -8.30 16.98 5.04
N GLY A 94 -9.61 16.79 4.88
CA GLY A 94 -10.62 17.53 5.64
C GLY A 94 -10.82 18.95 5.08
N CYS A 95 -10.83 19.06 3.75
CA CYS A 95 -10.97 20.32 3.03
C CYS A 95 -12.14 20.26 2.06
N VAL A 96 -12.92 21.33 2.03
CA VAL A 96 -13.98 21.58 1.05
C VAL A 96 -13.68 22.91 0.36
N LEU A 97 -13.67 22.90 -0.96
CA LEU A 97 -13.40 24.07 -1.79
C LEU A 97 -14.60 24.37 -2.68
N ILE A 98 -15.20 25.55 -2.50
CA ILE A 98 -16.32 26.01 -3.30
C ILE A 98 -15.81 27.01 -4.34
N THR A 99 -15.94 26.68 -5.62
CA THR A 99 -15.71 27.62 -6.72
C THR A 99 -17.01 27.96 -7.44
N ASP A 100 -17.02 29.12 -8.09
CA ASP A 100 -18.10 29.60 -8.96
C ASP A 100 -18.44 28.61 -10.09
N TYR A 101 -19.71 28.38 -10.42
CA TYR A 101 -20.07 27.42 -11.47
C TYR A 101 -19.70 27.86 -12.89
N GLU A 102 -19.92 29.14 -13.24
CA GLU A 102 -19.73 29.66 -14.60
C GLU A 102 -18.29 30.04 -14.92
N SER A 103 -17.52 30.47 -13.92
CA SER A 103 -16.17 31.03 -14.08
C SER A 103 -15.11 30.35 -13.22
N GLY A 104 -15.50 29.51 -12.28
CA GLY A 104 -14.60 28.87 -11.33
C GLY A 104 -13.86 27.66 -11.89
N ALA A 105 -12.68 27.43 -11.35
CA ALA A 105 -11.87 26.28 -11.69
C ALA A 105 -12.45 24.99 -11.09
N VAL A 106 -12.35 23.89 -11.84
CA VAL A 106 -12.40 22.54 -11.28
C VAL A 106 -10.97 22.12 -10.94
N ALA A 107 -10.72 21.77 -9.68
CA ALA A 107 -9.39 21.61 -9.11
C ALA A 107 -9.14 20.16 -8.67
N MET A 108 -8.09 19.51 -9.18
CA MET A 108 -7.81 18.10 -8.92
C MET A 108 -7.24 17.87 -7.50
N GLY A 109 -6.39 18.79 -7.02
CA GLY A 109 -5.78 18.73 -5.70
C GLY A 109 -6.81 18.60 -4.56
N PRO A 110 -7.85 19.46 -4.54
CA PRO A 110 -9.03 19.38 -3.65
C PRO A 110 -10.02 18.22 -3.91
N VAL A 111 -9.69 17.25 -4.77
CA VAL A 111 -10.47 16.01 -4.98
C VAL A 111 -9.64 14.77 -4.58
N GLY A 112 -8.34 14.78 -4.83
CA GLY A 112 -7.37 13.87 -4.19
C GLY A 112 -6.97 12.60 -4.97
N TYR A 113 -5.75 12.11 -4.66
CA TYR A 113 -5.10 10.90 -5.18
C TYR A 113 -3.84 10.56 -4.34
N ASP A 114 -3.30 9.33 -4.48
CA ASP A 114 -1.99 8.89 -3.93
C ASP A 114 -0.95 8.71 -5.08
N ILE A 115 0.39 8.72 -4.90
CA ILE A 115 1.28 9.10 -3.77
C ILE A 115 2.66 9.58 -4.32
N GLY A 116 3.58 10.01 -3.44
CA GLY A 116 4.93 10.53 -3.76
C GLY A 116 5.91 9.63 -4.53
N CYS A 117 7.10 10.17 -4.86
CA CYS A 117 7.94 9.72 -6.01
C CYS A 117 9.47 9.87 -5.81
N PHE A 118 10.30 9.41 -6.77
CA PHE A 118 11.78 9.34 -6.76
C PHE A 118 12.45 10.10 -7.91
N THR A 119 13.68 10.61 -7.78
CA THR A 119 14.39 11.26 -8.92
C THR A 119 14.72 10.30 -10.06
N ALA A 120 14.89 10.83 -11.29
CA ALA A 120 15.21 10.08 -12.50
C ALA A 120 16.40 9.10 -12.37
N ASP A 121 17.45 9.48 -11.65
CA ASP A 121 18.69 8.73 -11.43
C ASP A 121 18.55 7.61 -10.38
N THR A 122 17.43 7.55 -9.65
CA THR A 122 17.18 6.51 -8.65
C THR A 122 17.18 5.12 -9.31
N LEU A 123 18.19 4.31 -8.98
CA LEU A 123 18.41 2.99 -9.56
C LEU A 123 17.40 1.95 -9.03
N VAL A 124 16.77 1.21 -9.94
CA VAL A 124 15.85 0.10 -9.68
C VAL A 124 16.49 -1.22 -10.17
N PRO A 125 16.55 -2.28 -9.34
CA PRO A 125 17.21 -3.53 -9.69
C PRO A 125 16.27 -4.45 -10.47
N THR A 126 16.73 -4.98 -11.59
CA THR A 126 15.95 -5.81 -12.53
C THR A 126 16.45 -7.27 -12.59
N VAL A 127 15.63 -8.16 -13.14
CA VAL A 127 15.93 -9.62 -13.14
C VAL A 127 16.98 -10.06 -14.15
N ASP A 128 17.32 -9.21 -15.10
CA ASP A 128 18.39 -9.39 -16.09
C ASP A 128 19.81 -9.29 -15.47
N GLY A 129 19.90 -8.85 -14.21
CA GLY A 129 21.14 -8.80 -13.43
C GLY A 129 21.85 -7.44 -13.45
N HIS A 130 21.16 -6.39 -13.88
CA HIS A 130 21.55 -4.99 -13.78
C HIS A 130 20.59 -4.19 -12.88
N SER A 131 20.89 -2.92 -12.69
CA SER A 131 20.00 -1.92 -12.07
C SER A 131 19.99 -0.69 -12.96
N TYR A 132 18.81 -0.16 -13.29
CA TYR A 132 18.63 0.93 -14.25
C TYR A 132 18.02 2.15 -13.55
N PRO A 133 18.35 3.39 -13.98
CA PRO A 133 17.65 4.60 -13.53
C PRO A 133 16.15 4.48 -13.77
N ILE A 134 15.33 4.89 -12.80
CA ILE A 134 13.86 4.90 -12.94
C ILE A 134 13.40 5.83 -14.07
N GLY A 135 14.19 6.84 -14.43
CA GLY A 135 14.01 7.68 -15.62
C GLY A 135 14.20 6.89 -16.92
N GLU A 136 15.31 6.16 -17.07
CA GLU A 136 15.55 5.30 -18.24
C GLU A 136 14.48 4.20 -18.36
N LEU A 137 14.04 3.64 -17.24
CA LEU A 137 12.95 2.65 -17.20
C LEU A 137 11.58 3.25 -17.57
N ALA A 138 11.38 4.55 -17.38
CA ALA A 138 10.19 5.26 -17.85
C ALA A 138 10.28 5.61 -19.34
N GLU A 139 11.45 6.03 -19.82
CA GLU A 139 11.73 6.36 -21.23
C GLU A 139 11.60 5.16 -22.17
N ARG A 140 11.73 3.92 -21.65
CA ARG A 140 11.53 2.70 -22.43
C ARG A 140 10.06 2.40 -22.76
N GLU A 141 9.10 2.93 -21.99
CA GLU A 141 7.65 2.64 -22.04
C GLU A 141 7.22 1.15 -21.98
N GLU A 142 8.17 0.21 -21.90
CA GLU A 142 7.96 -1.23 -21.83
C GLU A 142 7.70 -1.75 -20.41
N LYS A 143 7.10 -2.94 -20.33
CA LYS A 143 6.98 -3.71 -19.08
C LYS A 143 8.30 -4.42 -18.75
N PHE A 144 8.74 -4.29 -17.51
CA PHE A 144 9.95 -4.96 -17.01
C PHE A 144 9.69 -5.67 -15.68
N PHE A 145 10.66 -6.49 -15.26
CA PHE A 145 10.55 -7.29 -14.04
C PHE A 145 11.47 -6.76 -12.94
N VAL A 146 10.85 -6.34 -11.84
CA VAL A 146 11.51 -5.83 -10.63
C VAL A 146 11.40 -6.83 -9.49
N TYR A 147 12.11 -6.55 -8.40
CA TYR A 147 11.90 -7.22 -7.13
C TYR A 147 10.87 -6.45 -6.29
N SER A 148 9.90 -7.17 -5.73
CA SER A 148 8.92 -6.65 -4.76
C SER A 148 8.94 -7.54 -3.53
N ILE A 149 8.27 -7.16 -2.45
CA ILE A 149 8.17 -7.99 -1.25
C ILE A 149 6.71 -8.28 -0.89
N SER A 150 6.37 -9.56 -0.73
CA SER A 150 5.03 -9.96 -0.24
C SER A 150 4.93 -9.75 1.27
N ALA A 151 3.72 -9.76 1.83
CA ALA A 151 3.54 -9.55 3.26
C ALA A 151 4.13 -10.68 4.13
N GLU A 152 4.60 -11.81 3.56
CA GLU A 152 5.49 -12.78 4.25
C GLU A 152 6.89 -12.22 4.53
N GLN A 153 7.21 -10.99 4.13
CA GLN A 153 8.57 -10.47 3.97
C GLN A 153 9.41 -11.38 3.05
N LYS A 154 8.77 -11.97 2.04
CA LYS A 154 9.43 -12.78 1.02
C LYS A 154 9.60 -11.92 -0.23
N ILE A 155 10.86 -11.64 -0.58
CA ILE A 155 11.16 -11.00 -1.87
C ILE A 155 10.70 -11.94 -3.00
N VAL A 156 9.98 -11.36 -3.95
CA VAL A 156 9.41 -11.97 -5.15
C VAL A 156 9.87 -11.19 -6.39
N VAL A 157 9.60 -11.71 -7.57
CA VAL A 157 9.69 -10.94 -8.82
C VAL A 157 8.26 -10.55 -9.22
N ALA A 158 8.09 -9.32 -9.68
CA ALA A 158 6.81 -8.81 -10.16
C ALA A 158 7.01 -8.05 -11.49
N GLU A 159 5.95 -8.01 -12.31
CA GLU A 159 5.87 -7.13 -13.48
C GLU A 159 5.64 -5.69 -13.02
N ALA A 160 6.28 -4.74 -13.71
CA ALA A 160 6.21 -3.32 -13.40
C ALA A 160 6.24 -2.43 -14.66
N THR A 161 5.76 -1.20 -14.48
CA THR A 161 5.93 -0.07 -15.40
C THR A 161 6.42 1.14 -14.61
N ALA A 162 7.41 1.88 -15.13
CA ALA A 162 7.86 3.16 -14.59
C ALA A 162 7.34 4.32 -15.45
N GLN A 163 7.16 5.48 -14.83
CA GLN A 163 6.75 6.71 -15.51
C GLN A 163 7.24 7.94 -14.74
N LYS A 164 7.42 9.07 -15.43
CA LYS A 164 7.50 10.38 -14.74
C LYS A 164 6.14 10.69 -14.11
N THR A 165 6.14 11.27 -12.91
CA THR A 165 4.94 11.46 -12.08
C THR A 165 4.79 12.86 -11.49
N ARG A 166 5.88 13.58 -11.22
CA ARG A 166 5.86 15.02 -10.94
C ARG A 166 7.11 15.67 -11.55
N THR A 167 7.01 16.90 -12.05
CA THR A 167 8.17 17.67 -12.59
C THR A 167 8.52 18.80 -11.61
N ASN A 168 9.81 19.08 -11.39
CA ASN A 168 10.29 20.06 -10.38
C ASN A 168 9.71 19.87 -8.96
N ALA A 169 9.66 18.65 -8.44
CA ALA A 169 9.22 18.37 -7.07
C ALA A 169 10.32 18.69 -6.03
N PRO A 170 9.96 19.11 -4.80
CA PRO A 170 10.91 19.24 -3.70
C PRO A 170 11.50 17.89 -3.31
N LEU A 171 12.78 17.87 -2.97
CA LEU A 171 13.52 16.65 -2.66
C LEU A 171 13.99 16.57 -1.21
N ILE A 172 14.01 15.35 -0.70
CA ILE A 172 14.76 14.95 0.48
C ILE A 172 15.73 13.84 0.09
N LYS A 173 16.96 13.93 0.62
CA LYS A 173 17.99 12.91 0.46
C LYS A 173 17.99 12.01 1.69
N VAL A 174 17.79 10.72 1.48
CA VAL A 174 17.89 9.68 2.51
C VAL A 174 19.19 8.91 2.28
N THR A 175 20.19 9.14 3.15
CA THR A 175 21.49 8.44 3.08
C THR A 175 21.44 7.20 3.97
N LEU A 176 21.93 6.07 3.47
CA LEU A 176 21.88 4.75 4.13
C LEU A 176 23.26 4.26 4.60
N ASP A 177 23.27 3.28 5.49
CA ASP A 177 24.46 2.69 6.12
C ASP A 177 25.40 1.92 5.17
N ASN A 178 24.92 1.59 3.96
CA ASN A 178 25.73 1.10 2.85
C ASN A 178 26.40 2.23 2.03
N GLY A 179 26.21 3.50 2.43
CA GLY A 179 26.70 4.67 1.69
C GLY A 179 25.89 5.01 0.43
N ARG A 180 24.74 4.37 0.20
CA ARG A 180 23.80 4.75 -0.87
C ARG A 180 22.97 5.96 -0.43
N GLU A 181 22.67 6.83 -1.38
CA GLU A 181 21.78 7.97 -1.20
C GLU A 181 20.54 7.78 -2.07
N ILE A 182 19.37 8.20 -1.58
CA ILE A 182 18.08 8.07 -2.27
C ILE A 182 17.42 9.44 -2.28
N PHE A 183 17.13 9.95 -3.47
CA PHE A 183 16.54 11.26 -3.66
C PHE A 183 15.06 11.10 -4.03
N CYS A 184 14.19 11.63 -3.19
CA CYS A 184 12.75 11.35 -3.23
C CYS A 184 11.93 12.53 -2.74
N THR A 185 10.63 12.54 -2.99
CA THR A 185 9.74 13.56 -2.42
C THR A 185 9.55 13.31 -0.92
N PRO A 186 9.45 14.36 -0.06
CA PRO A 186 9.37 14.22 1.40
C PRO A 186 8.27 13.27 1.90
N ASP A 187 7.17 13.17 1.16
CA ASP A 187 5.99 12.36 1.43
C ASP A 187 6.14 10.87 1.03
N HIS A 188 7.21 10.48 0.34
CA HIS A 188 7.36 9.14 -0.21
C HIS A 188 7.44 8.07 0.89
N GLU A 189 6.53 7.08 0.92
CA GLU A 189 6.48 6.05 1.96
C GLU A 189 7.58 4.97 1.77
N PHE A 190 8.55 4.89 2.69
CA PHE A 190 9.58 3.85 2.76
C PHE A 190 9.18 2.69 3.69
N MET A 191 9.38 1.45 3.24
CA MET A 191 9.18 0.26 4.06
C MET A 191 10.26 0.07 5.15
N LEU A 192 9.81 0.00 6.40
CA LEU A 192 10.57 -0.36 7.59
C LEU A 192 10.81 -1.88 7.66
N ARG A 193 11.82 -2.32 8.42
CA ARG A 193 12.25 -3.74 8.54
C ARG A 193 11.19 -4.70 9.11
N ASP A 194 10.14 -4.18 9.72
CA ASP A 194 8.95 -4.93 10.16
C ASP A 194 7.92 -5.15 9.03
N GLY A 195 8.02 -4.42 7.93
CA GLY A 195 7.10 -4.45 6.78
C GLY A 195 6.07 -3.31 6.75
N THR A 196 6.13 -2.38 7.70
CA THR A 196 5.26 -1.19 7.76
C THR A 196 5.91 0.01 7.07
N TYR A 197 5.17 1.10 6.86
CA TYR A 197 5.63 2.24 6.06
C TYR A 197 5.86 3.52 6.87
N ARG A 198 6.79 4.36 6.40
CA ARG A 198 6.96 5.74 6.88
C ARG A 198 7.47 6.66 5.78
N GLN A 199 6.88 7.86 5.66
CA GLN A 199 7.34 8.89 4.74
C GLN A 199 8.83 9.23 4.91
N ALA A 200 9.50 9.60 3.82
CA ALA A 200 10.91 9.95 3.76
C ALA A 200 11.31 11.01 4.81
N GLN A 201 10.50 12.05 4.97
CA GLN A 201 10.69 13.10 5.99
C GLN A 201 10.55 12.64 7.45
N GLY A 202 9.84 11.53 7.68
CA GLY A 202 9.71 10.90 9.01
C GLY A 202 10.83 9.90 9.33
N LEU A 203 11.73 9.64 8.39
CA LEU A 203 12.91 8.83 8.64
C LEU A 203 13.89 9.58 9.55
N THR A 204 14.55 8.84 10.43
CA THR A 204 15.54 9.40 11.38
C THR A 204 16.81 8.56 11.38
N PRO A 205 17.97 9.12 11.76
CA PRO A 205 19.20 8.33 11.94
C PRO A 205 18.96 7.06 12.78
N LYS A 206 19.52 5.94 12.33
CA LYS A 206 19.33 4.57 12.84
C LYS A 206 17.96 3.93 12.54
N THR A 207 17.01 4.61 11.87
CA THR A 207 15.75 4.00 11.41
C THR A 207 16.03 2.82 10.50
N SER A 208 15.39 1.68 10.79
CA SER A 208 15.66 0.37 10.22
C SER A 208 14.71 0.05 9.07
N LEU A 209 15.19 0.10 7.83
CA LEU A 209 14.44 -0.17 6.60
C LEU A 209 14.48 -1.66 6.20
N MET A 210 13.48 -2.10 5.43
CA MET A 210 13.39 -3.45 4.88
C MET A 210 14.46 -3.65 3.80
N PRO A 211 15.48 -4.52 4.00
CA PRO A 211 16.58 -4.61 3.05
C PRO A 211 16.26 -5.54 1.88
N PHE A 212 16.52 -5.05 0.67
CA PHE A 212 16.76 -5.86 -0.51
C PHE A 212 18.27 -6.14 -0.65
N TYR A 213 18.68 -7.39 -0.43
CA TYR A 213 20.07 -7.83 -0.66
C TYR A 213 20.14 -8.83 -1.83
N SER A 214 20.88 -8.47 -2.87
CA SER A 214 21.26 -9.37 -3.97
C SER A 214 22.78 -9.54 -4.04
N ARG A 215 23.24 -10.67 -4.61
CA ARG A 215 24.63 -10.85 -5.07
C ARG A 215 24.73 -11.94 -6.13
N ARG A 216 25.88 -12.05 -6.80
CA ARG A 216 26.21 -13.24 -7.61
C ARG A 216 26.82 -14.33 -6.73
N ASP A 217 26.42 -15.59 -6.96
CA ASP A 217 27.02 -16.73 -6.28
C ASP A 217 28.25 -17.27 -7.04
N LYS A 218 28.93 -18.25 -6.42
CA LYS A 218 30.15 -18.90 -6.95
C LYS A 218 30.02 -19.52 -8.35
N ASP A 219 28.80 -19.80 -8.81
CA ASP A 219 28.51 -20.39 -10.12
C ASP A 219 27.98 -19.32 -11.11
N GLY A 220 28.00 -18.03 -10.71
CA GLY A 220 27.68 -16.85 -11.53
C GLY A 220 26.25 -16.34 -11.41
N TYR A 221 25.34 -17.07 -10.75
CA TYR A 221 23.91 -16.73 -10.74
C TYR A 221 23.57 -15.62 -9.76
N THR A 222 22.65 -14.73 -10.15
CA THR A 222 22.02 -13.78 -9.22
C THR A 222 21.24 -14.54 -8.14
N THR A 223 21.55 -14.25 -6.89
CA THR A 223 20.84 -14.70 -5.70
C THR A 223 20.30 -13.51 -4.93
N VAL A 224 19.10 -13.65 -4.39
CA VAL A 224 18.47 -12.68 -3.48
C VAL A 224 18.33 -13.34 -2.11
N ARG A 225 18.73 -12.62 -1.05
CA ARG A 225 18.61 -13.11 0.34
C ARG A 225 17.28 -12.65 0.94
N HIS A 226 16.38 -13.58 1.21
CA HIS A 226 15.07 -13.25 1.77
C HIS A 226 15.21 -12.69 3.20
N PRO A 227 14.64 -11.52 3.54
CA PRO A 227 14.91 -10.84 4.80
C PRO A 227 14.43 -11.64 6.02
N ALA A 228 13.28 -12.32 5.96
CA ALA A 228 12.73 -13.07 7.09
C ALA A 228 13.38 -14.43 7.37
N THR A 229 14.02 -15.07 6.38
CA THR A 229 14.56 -16.43 6.52
C THR A 229 16.07 -16.51 6.34
N GLU A 230 16.70 -15.43 5.87
CA GLU A 230 18.10 -15.34 5.44
C GLU A 230 18.52 -16.31 4.33
N HIS A 231 17.58 -17.08 3.79
CA HIS A 231 17.83 -18.02 2.70
C HIS A 231 18.06 -17.27 1.40
N GLU A 232 19.12 -17.65 0.69
CA GLU A 232 19.44 -17.12 -0.63
C GLU A 232 18.81 -17.98 -1.72
N GLN A 233 17.92 -17.38 -2.50
CA GLN A 233 17.28 -18.02 -3.65
C GLN A 233 17.82 -17.46 -4.95
N ARG A 234 18.17 -18.33 -5.91
CA ARG A 234 18.55 -17.94 -7.27
C ARG A 234 17.36 -17.35 -8.04
N VAL A 235 17.57 -16.25 -8.76
CA VAL A 235 16.48 -15.45 -9.34
C VAL A 235 15.70 -16.20 -10.43
N HIS A 236 16.33 -16.99 -11.31
CA HIS A 236 15.58 -17.85 -12.25
C HIS A 236 14.59 -18.82 -11.56
N TRP A 237 14.91 -19.32 -10.36
CA TRP A 237 13.96 -20.10 -9.55
C TRP A 237 12.92 -19.22 -8.84
N MET A 238 13.14 -17.90 -8.70
CA MET A 238 12.09 -16.94 -8.34
C MET A 238 11.11 -16.78 -9.51
N MET A 239 11.60 -16.58 -10.75
CA MET A 239 10.75 -16.49 -11.96
C MET A 239 9.81 -17.69 -12.09
N ALA A 240 10.36 -18.91 -12.06
CA ALA A 240 9.57 -20.14 -12.16
C ALA A 240 8.55 -20.30 -11.02
N ARG A 241 8.89 -19.86 -9.80
CA ARG A 241 8.00 -19.93 -8.62
C ARG A 241 6.98 -18.79 -8.56
N ALA A 242 7.12 -17.76 -9.40
CA ALA A 242 6.13 -16.71 -9.62
C ALA A 242 5.21 -17.01 -10.82
N GLY A 243 5.37 -18.16 -11.49
CA GLY A 243 4.60 -18.54 -12.67
C GLY A 243 5.03 -17.84 -13.97
N LEU A 244 6.06 -16.98 -13.92
CA LEU A 244 6.53 -16.17 -15.06
C LEU A 244 7.18 -16.99 -16.20
N LEU A 245 7.31 -18.32 -16.01
CA LEU A 245 7.77 -19.28 -17.03
C LEU A 245 6.69 -20.31 -17.40
N GLY A 246 5.44 -20.09 -17.00
CA GLY A 246 4.38 -21.10 -17.01
C GLY A 246 4.49 -22.11 -15.86
N GLU A 247 3.73 -23.20 -15.93
CA GLU A 247 3.81 -24.30 -14.96
C GLU A 247 5.16 -25.02 -15.05
N ILE A 248 5.68 -25.46 -13.89
CA ILE A 248 6.95 -26.18 -13.82
C ILE A 248 6.74 -27.64 -14.30
N PRO A 249 7.26 -28.05 -15.47
CA PRO A 249 6.94 -29.35 -16.06
C PRO A 249 7.68 -30.49 -15.35
N ALA A 250 7.09 -31.68 -15.37
CA ALA A 250 7.66 -32.91 -14.85
C ALA A 250 8.26 -33.78 -15.96
N PHE A 251 9.59 -33.84 -16.06
CA PHE A 251 10.29 -34.67 -17.05
C PHE A 251 10.38 -36.13 -16.58
N LYS A 252 9.86 -37.08 -17.37
CA LYS A 252 9.76 -38.51 -17.01
C LYS A 252 11.13 -39.11 -16.69
N GLY A 253 11.37 -39.45 -15.42
CA GLY A 253 12.62 -40.05 -14.94
C GLY A 253 13.81 -39.09 -14.84
N GLN A 254 13.56 -37.78 -14.91
CA GLN A 254 14.58 -36.72 -14.86
C GLN A 254 14.21 -35.68 -13.79
N ARG A 255 15.17 -34.81 -13.46
CA ARG A 255 14.94 -33.64 -12.60
C ARG A 255 14.75 -32.39 -13.46
N THR A 256 13.77 -31.57 -13.13
CA THR A 256 13.53 -30.29 -13.81
C THR A 256 14.63 -29.29 -13.44
N ILE A 257 15.29 -28.75 -14.46
CA ILE A 257 16.33 -27.73 -14.42
C ILE A 257 15.85 -26.52 -15.23
N ILE A 258 16.31 -25.32 -14.88
CA ILE A 258 16.12 -24.12 -15.70
C ILE A 258 17.46 -23.83 -16.40
N HIS A 259 17.40 -23.57 -17.71
CA HIS A 259 18.52 -23.26 -18.57
C HIS A 259 18.40 -21.82 -19.11
N HIS A 260 19.52 -21.11 -19.15
CA HIS A 260 19.66 -19.77 -19.72
C HIS A 260 20.14 -19.90 -21.18
N LYS A 261 19.27 -19.58 -22.15
CA LYS A 261 19.50 -19.79 -23.59
C LYS A 261 20.73 -19.04 -24.12
N ASN A 262 21.04 -17.87 -23.57
CA ASN A 262 22.23 -17.09 -23.88
C ASN A 262 23.48 -17.45 -23.05
N PHE A 263 23.42 -18.51 -22.23
CA PHE A 263 24.48 -18.95 -21.32
C PHE A 263 24.92 -17.92 -20.25
N ASN A 264 24.23 -16.77 -20.13
CA ASN A 264 24.46 -15.77 -19.09
C ASN A 264 23.66 -16.14 -17.82
N PRO A 265 24.30 -16.53 -16.70
CA PRO A 265 23.61 -16.98 -15.50
C PRO A 265 22.90 -15.87 -14.70
N PHE A 266 23.16 -14.58 -14.99
CA PHE A 266 22.50 -13.46 -14.32
C PHE A 266 21.34 -12.85 -15.10
N ASP A 267 21.16 -13.18 -16.38
CA ASP A 267 20.01 -12.73 -17.19
C ASP A 267 18.79 -13.65 -16.98
N ASN A 268 17.93 -13.33 -16.00
CA ASN A 268 16.79 -14.17 -15.63
C ASN A 268 15.46 -13.74 -16.29
N ARG A 269 15.47 -12.96 -17.36
CA ARG A 269 14.22 -12.55 -18.05
C ARG A 269 13.49 -13.77 -18.65
N PRO A 270 12.15 -13.81 -18.68
CA PRO A 270 11.39 -15.01 -19.07
C PRO A 270 11.79 -15.58 -20.44
N GLU A 271 12.01 -14.72 -21.41
CA GLU A 271 12.40 -15.06 -22.78
C GLU A 271 13.78 -15.74 -22.87
N ASN A 272 14.68 -15.53 -21.90
CA ASN A 272 15.98 -16.19 -21.84
C ASN A 272 15.93 -17.56 -21.13
N LEU A 273 14.90 -17.82 -20.32
CA LEU A 273 14.82 -19.05 -19.52
C LEU A 273 14.03 -20.16 -20.25
N VAL A 274 14.37 -21.42 -19.96
CA VAL A 274 13.62 -22.60 -20.42
C VAL A 274 13.77 -23.78 -19.46
N PHE A 275 12.70 -24.54 -19.25
CA PHE A 275 12.75 -25.78 -18.46
C PHE A 275 13.31 -26.95 -19.29
N MET A 276 14.18 -27.76 -18.70
CA MET A 276 14.74 -28.97 -19.29
C MET A 276 14.84 -30.10 -18.26
N GLY A 277 14.86 -31.36 -18.72
CA GLY A 277 15.31 -32.49 -17.90
C GLY A 277 16.82 -32.40 -17.65
N ASP A 278 17.29 -32.90 -16.50
CA ASP A 278 18.70 -32.83 -16.10
C ASP A 278 19.65 -33.62 -17.02
N ARG A 279 19.16 -34.68 -17.69
CA ARG A 279 19.90 -35.44 -18.71
C ARG A 279 19.79 -34.80 -20.09
N ASP A 280 18.65 -34.18 -20.40
CA ASP A 280 18.45 -33.46 -21.66
C ASP A 280 19.36 -32.22 -21.72
N HIS A 281 19.38 -31.43 -20.64
CA HIS A 281 20.30 -30.30 -20.46
C HIS A 281 21.77 -30.74 -20.57
N MET A 282 22.15 -31.84 -19.91
CA MET A 282 23.50 -32.42 -20.04
C MET A 282 23.82 -32.85 -21.48
N SER A 283 22.84 -33.34 -22.23
CA SER A 283 23.01 -33.78 -23.62
C SER A 283 23.09 -32.59 -24.59
N TYR A 284 22.35 -31.52 -24.31
CA TYR A 284 22.43 -30.23 -25.02
C TYR A 284 23.83 -29.59 -24.85
N HIS A 285 24.33 -29.48 -23.62
CA HIS A 285 25.71 -29.00 -23.39
C HIS A 285 26.77 -29.89 -24.06
N LYS A 286 26.59 -31.22 -24.04
CA LYS A 286 27.46 -32.14 -24.79
C LYS A 286 27.44 -31.89 -26.30
N SER A 287 26.28 -31.62 -26.91
CA SER A 287 26.20 -31.38 -28.35
C SER A 287 26.81 -30.03 -28.77
N ILE A 288 26.85 -29.05 -27.86
CA ILE A 288 27.57 -27.78 -28.04
C ILE A 288 29.08 -27.99 -27.90
N VAL A 289 29.55 -28.68 -26.86
CA VAL A 289 30.99 -28.95 -26.67
C VAL A 289 31.54 -29.84 -27.78
N ALA A 290 30.78 -30.83 -28.26
CA ALA A 290 31.16 -31.65 -29.40
C ALA A 290 31.27 -30.88 -30.73
N ARG A 291 30.73 -29.65 -30.81
CA ARG A 291 30.88 -28.72 -31.93
C ARG A 291 31.96 -27.65 -31.68
N ASN A 292 32.56 -27.60 -30.49
CA ASN A 292 33.50 -26.57 -30.08
C ASN A 292 34.86 -27.19 -29.70
N THR A 293 35.75 -27.29 -30.70
CA THR A 293 37.05 -27.97 -30.62
C THR A 293 38.03 -27.36 -29.60
N HIS A 294 37.80 -26.12 -29.14
CA HIS A 294 38.72 -25.40 -28.25
C HIS A 294 38.98 -26.13 -26.92
N PHE A 295 37.93 -26.70 -26.31
CA PHE A 295 37.98 -27.34 -24.98
C PHE A 295 38.69 -28.71 -24.98
N HIS A 296 39.06 -29.23 -26.15
CA HIS A 296 39.82 -30.46 -26.30
C HIS A 296 41.28 -30.23 -26.74
N SER A 297 41.72 -28.98 -26.83
CA SER A 297 43.12 -28.65 -27.14
C SER A 297 44.07 -29.00 -25.98
N GLU A 298 45.26 -29.49 -26.30
CA GLU A 298 46.30 -29.81 -25.30
C GLU A 298 46.68 -28.58 -24.46
N ALA A 299 46.70 -27.40 -25.08
CA ALA A 299 46.95 -26.12 -24.42
C ALA A 299 45.86 -25.73 -23.40
N PHE A 300 44.63 -26.25 -23.52
CA PHE A 300 43.59 -26.10 -22.50
C PHE A 300 43.78 -27.09 -21.36
N GLU A 301 44.02 -28.38 -21.66
CA GLU A 301 44.27 -29.40 -20.64
C GLU A 301 45.55 -29.14 -19.81
N ALA A 302 46.61 -28.61 -20.41
CA ALA A 302 47.81 -28.18 -19.69
C ALA A 302 47.48 -27.08 -18.66
N ARG A 303 46.79 -26.01 -19.08
CA ARG A 303 46.32 -24.92 -18.21
C ARG A 303 45.38 -25.43 -17.11
N ARG A 304 44.48 -26.37 -17.44
CA ARG A 304 43.53 -27.00 -16.50
C ARG A 304 44.24 -27.82 -15.43
N LYS A 305 45.24 -28.63 -15.81
CA LYS A 305 46.07 -29.42 -14.87
C LYS A 305 46.85 -28.50 -13.92
N GLN A 306 47.46 -27.43 -14.46
CA GLN A 306 48.19 -26.44 -13.66
C GLN A 306 47.26 -25.75 -12.63
N ALA A 307 46.11 -25.25 -13.07
CA ALA A 307 45.13 -24.59 -12.20
C ALA A 307 44.60 -25.51 -11.08
N LEU A 308 44.47 -26.83 -11.33
CA LEU A 308 44.12 -27.81 -10.30
C LEU A 308 45.26 -28.06 -9.31
N ALA A 309 46.51 -28.12 -9.79
CA ALA A 309 47.69 -28.29 -8.94
C ALA A 309 47.94 -27.07 -8.04
N ASP A 310 47.77 -25.85 -8.57
CA ASP A 310 47.89 -24.62 -7.77
C ASP A 310 46.73 -24.47 -6.79
N LYS A 311 45.51 -24.82 -7.19
CA LYS A 311 44.38 -24.90 -6.25
C LYS A 311 44.67 -25.87 -5.09
N ALA A 312 45.33 -27.01 -5.33
CA ALA A 312 45.66 -27.96 -4.26
C ALA A 312 46.60 -27.38 -3.18
N LYS A 313 47.33 -26.30 -3.48
CA LYS A 313 48.21 -25.59 -2.53
C LYS A 313 47.44 -24.64 -1.59
N THR A 314 46.24 -24.17 -1.95
CA THR A 314 45.46 -23.25 -1.11
C THR A 314 44.61 -23.97 -0.06
N ALA A 315 44.24 -23.29 1.03
CA ALA A 315 43.41 -23.87 2.08
C ALA A 315 42.00 -24.24 1.57
N GLU A 316 41.40 -23.35 0.77
CA GLU A 316 40.08 -23.54 0.16
C GLU A 316 40.09 -24.65 -0.90
N GLY A 317 41.20 -24.79 -1.64
CA GLY A 317 41.39 -25.88 -2.58
C GLY A 317 41.56 -27.22 -1.87
N ARG A 318 42.32 -27.29 -0.77
CA ARG A 318 42.35 -28.48 0.10
C ARG A 318 40.95 -28.84 0.62
N ALA A 319 40.17 -27.86 1.07
CA ALA A 319 38.78 -28.09 1.50
C ALA A 319 37.88 -28.56 0.35
N TYR A 320 38.02 -28.00 -0.85
CA TYR A 320 37.32 -28.42 -2.07
C TYR A 320 37.65 -29.85 -2.47
N PHE A 321 38.92 -30.24 -2.45
CA PHE A 321 39.36 -31.60 -2.76
C PHE A 321 38.94 -32.60 -1.67
N ALA A 322 38.97 -32.21 -0.39
CA ALA A 322 38.43 -33.02 0.70
C ALA A 322 36.93 -33.27 0.52
N ALA A 323 36.13 -32.22 0.30
CA ALA A 323 34.68 -32.36 0.07
C ALA A 323 34.35 -33.20 -1.18
N ARG A 324 35.15 -33.08 -2.25
CA ARG A 324 35.01 -33.90 -3.46
C ARG A 324 35.43 -35.36 -3.23
N GLY A 325 36.48 -35.59 -2.45
CA GLY A 325 36.90 -36.91 -1.97
C GLY A 325 35.82 -37.59 -1.13
N THR A 326 35.25 -36.88 -0.15
CA THR A 326 34.10 -37.35 0.65
C THR A 326 32.91 -37.71 -0.24
N LYS A 327 32.57 -36.88 -1.22
CA LYS A 327 31.48 -37.19 -2.17
C LYS A 327 31.78 -38.43 -3.03
N ASN A 328 33.03 -38.62 -3.46
CA ASN A 328 33.44 -39.81 -4.20
C ASN A 328 33.40 -41.08 -3.33
N ILE A 329 33.81 -40.98 -2.06
CA ILE A 329 33.71 -42.08 -1.08
C ILE A 329 32.23 -42.43 -0.84
N LEU A 330 31.36 -41.45 -0.62
CA LEU A 330 29.91 -41.69 -0.49
C LEU A 330 29.32 -42.35 -1.74
N ALA A 331 29.72 -41.94 -2.94
CA ALA A 331 29.30 -42.60 -4.18
C ALA A 331 29.84 -44.05 -4.29
N TYR A 332 31.06 -44.31 -3.84
CA TYR A 332 31.65 -45.64 -3.80
C TYR A 332 30.95 -46.56 -2.77
N MET A 333 30.59 -46.02 -1.60
CA MET A 333 29.74 -46.69 -0.59
C MET A 333 28.39 -47.12 -1.18
N THR A 334 27.72 -46.22 -1.91
CA THR A 334 26.40 -46.51 -2.52
C THR A 334 26.51 -47.48 -3.69
N ASN A 335 27.52 -47.33 -4.56
CA ASN A 335 27.60 -48.05 -5.83
C ASN A 335 28.33 -49.41 -5.74
N LYS A 336 29.16 -49.63 -4.72
CA LYS A 336 29.86 -50.90 -4.47
C LYS A 336 29.83 -51.27 -2.97
N PRO A 337 28.64 -51.43 -2.35
CA PRO A 337 28.49 -51.52 -0.90
C PRO A 337 29.25 -52.68 -0.26
N GLU A 338 29.21 -53.89 -0.83
CA GLU A 338 29.91 -55.04 -0.23
C GLU A 338 31.43 -54.92 -0.32
N HIS A 339 31.97 -54.42 -1.44
CA HIS A 339 33.40 -54.14 -1.57
C HIS A 339 33.84 -53.00 -0.62
N PHE A 340 32.98 -51.99 -0.39
CA PHE A 340 33.26 -50.96 0.61
C PHE A 340 33.25 -51.53 2.03
N LYS A 341 32.23 -52.33 2.41
CA LYS A 341 32.15 -53.01 3.72
C LYS A 341 33.41 -53.85 3.99
N GLN A 342 33.88 -54.61 2.99
CA GLN A 342 35.12 -55.37 3.08
C GLN A 342 36.34 -54.47 3.27
N SER A 343 36.48 -53.38 2.50
CA SER A 343 37.66 -52.49 2.57
C SER A 343 37.69 -51.55 3.80
N VAL A 344 36.58 -51.41 4.54
CA VAL A 344 36.54 -50.69 5.83
C VAL A 344 36.37 -51.59 7.06
N ALA A 345 36.37 -52.91 6.89
CA ALA A 345 36.29 -53.87 7.98
C ALA A 345 37.40 -53.60 9.04
N GLY A 346 37.04 -53.70 10.32
CA GLY A 346 37.97 -53.45 11.44
C GLY A 346 38.33 -51.97 11.72
N ASN A 347 37.93 -51.01 10.87
CA ASN A 347 38.27 -49.59 11.10
C ASN A 347 37.72 -49.04 12.43
N GLY A 348 36.52 -49.45 12.86
CA GLY A 348 35.96 -49.05 14.15
C GLY A 348 36.80 -49.49 15.35
N ALA A 349 37.36 -50.71 15.31
CA ALA A 349 38.23 -51.21 16.37
C ALA A 349 39.56 -50.45 16.45
N ARG A 350 40.11 -50.03 15.29
CA ARG A 350 41.32 -49.20 15.21
C ARG A 350 41.07 -47.77 15.71
N GLY A 351 39.98 -47.13 15.28
CA GLY A 351 39.66 -45.74 15.63
C GLY A 351 39.20 -45.52 17.08
N LYS A 352 38.51 -46.50 17.68
CA LYS A 352 37.92 -46.37 19.03
C LYS A 352 38.95 -46.00 20.11
N LYS A 353 40.14 -46.61 20.10
CA LYS A 353 41.19 -46.31 21.10
C LYS A 353 41.65 -44.84 21.04
N TYR A 354 41.81 -44.27 19.85
CA TYR A 354 42.26 -42.88 19.69
C TYR A 354 41.22 -41.87 20.16
N LEU A 355 39.93 -42.06 19.83
CA LEU A 355 38.86 -41.17 20.27
C LEU A 355 38.63 -41.23 21.78
N GLN A 356 38.69 -42.42 22.38
CA GLN A 356 38.61 -42.55 23.84
C GLN A 356 39.79 -41.87 24.54
N ALA A 357 41.02 -42.06 24.04
CA ALA A 357 42.21 -41.41 24.59
C ALA A 357 42.15 -39.87 24.45
N TYR A 358 41.75 -39.35 23.29
CA TYR A 358 41.68 -37.90 23.07
C TYR A 358 40.65 -37.23 23.98
N ASN A 359 39.45 -37.78 24.11
CA ASN A 359 38.38 -37.17 24.90
C ASN A 359 38.66 -37.15 26.42
N VAL A 360 39.44 -38.10 26.94
CA VAL A 360 39.88 -38.08 28.35
C VAL A 360 41.21 -37.34 28.56
N SER A 361 41.98 -37.10 27.49
CA SER A 361 43.25 -36.37 27.58
C SER A 361 43.07 -34.96 28.14
N GLU A 362 44.11 -34.45 28.78
CA GLU A 362 44.15 -33.06 29.24
C GLU A 362 44.02 -32.10 28.06
N GLN A 363 44.65 -32.40 26.91
CA GLN A 363 44.56 -31.59 25.69
C GLN A 363 43.12 -31.47 25.17
N GLY A 364 42.38 -32.58 25.12
CA GLY A 364 40.97 -32.60 24.69
C GLY A 364 40.06 -31.85 25.66
N ARG A 365 40.19 -32.10 26.97
CA ARG A 365 39.42 -31.39 28.01
C ARG A 365 39.72 -29.88 28.03
N ARG A 366 40.99 -29.50 27.92
CA ARG A 366 41.43 -28.10 27.82
C ARG A 366 40.90 -27.42 26.57
N LYS A 367 40.90 -28.08 25.41
CA LYS A 367 40.34 -27.51 24.16
C LYS A 367 38.83 -27.29 24.24
N SER A 368 38.09 -28.22 24.85
CA SER A 368 36.65 -28.05 25.09
C SER A 368 36.33 -26.90 26.07
N SER A 369 37.13 -26.76 27.14
CA SER A 369 37.02 -25.66 28.11
C SER A 369 37.34 -24.29 27.47
N GLU A 370 38.43 -24.21 26.71
CA GLU A 370 38.85 -23.02 25.96
C GLU A 370 37.76 -22.54 24.99
N VAL A 371 37.10 -23.46 24.28
CA VAL A 371 35.97 -23.13 23.38
C VAL A 371 34.70 -22.74 24.14
N ALA A 372 34.44 -23.31 25.33
CA ALA A 372 33.27 -23.00 26.14
C ALA A 372 33.35 -21.63 26.83
N HIS A 373 34.56 -21.13 27.13
CA HIS A 373 34.78 -19.89 27.87
C HIS A 373 35.29 -18.71 27.01
N LEU A 374 35.44 -18.88 25.70
CA LEU A 374 35.78 -17.80 24.78
C LEU A 374 34.75 -16.65 24.87
N GLN A 375 35.22 -15.48 25.33
CA GLN A 375 34.44 -14.25 25.31
C GLN A 375 34.58 -13.55 23.96
N HIS A 376 33.47 -12.99 23.49
CA HIS A 376 33.39 -12.22 22.25
C HIS A 376 32.67 -10.90 22.52
N THR A 377 33.38 -9.78 22.39
CA THR A 377 32.81 -8.43 22.39
C THR A 377 32.15 -8.15 21.04
N CYS A 378 30.96 -7.56 21.03
CA CYS A 378 30.35 -7.08 19.80
C CYS A 378 30.92 -5.70 19.41
N GLU A 379 31.61 -5.67 18.28
CA GLU A 379 32.18 -4.48 17.65
C GLU A 379 31.17 -3.35 17.33
N THR A 380 29.87 -3.65 17.32
CA THR A 380 28.80 -2.68 16.98
C THR A 380 28.18 -1.98 18.21
N CYS A 381 28.33 -2.54 19.42
CA CYS A 381 27.66 -2.02 20.62
C CYS A 381 28.44 -2.17 21.94
N GLY A 382 29.54 -2.91 21.96
CA GLY A 382 30.37 -3.14 23.15
C GLY A 382 29.89 -4.26 24.10
N GLU A 383 28.69 -4.83 23.92
CA GLU A 383 28.21 -5.95 24.74
C GLU A 383 29.10 -7.20 24.57
N VAL A 384 29.43 -7.89 25.67
CA VAL A 384 30.33 -9.06 25.71
C VAL A 384 29.54 -10.35 25.95
N PHE A 385 29.78 -11.37 25.12
CA PHE A 385 29.08 -12.66 25.18
C PHE A 385 30.04 -13.83 25.37
N VAL A 386 29.65 -14.82 26.16
CA VAL A 386 30.40 -16.09 26.32
C VAL A 386 29.92 -17.09 25.27
N GLY A 387 30.85 -17.61 24.47
CA GLY A 387 30.61 -18.63 23.44
C GLY A 387 30.06 -18.09 22.12
N GLY A 388 30.53 -18.66 21.00
CA GLY A 388 30.24 -18.17 19.65
C GLY A 388 28.75 -18.12 19.26
N PHE A 389 27.90 -18.97 19.83
CA PHE A 389 26.45 -18.92 19.62
C PHE A 389 25.79 -17.67 20.21
N GLY A 390 26.34 -17.13 21.32
CA GLY A 390 25.84 -15.92 21.97
C GLY A 390 26.00 -14.71 21.07
N ILE A 391 27.24 -14.41 20.64
CA ILE A 391 27.51 -13.27 19.75
C ILE A 391 26.88 -13.45 18.36
N HIS A 392 26.79 -14.68 17.83
CA HIS A 392 26.11 -14.90 16.54
C HIS A 392 24.62 -14.54 16.61
N ASN A 393 23.91 -14.99 17.67
CA ASN A 393 22.52 -14.58 17.89
C ASN A 393 22.40 -13.08 18.21
N HIS A 394 23.26 -12.51 19.06
CA HIS A 394 23.23 -11.08 19.36
C HIS A 394 23.36 -10.25 18.06
N ARG A 395 24.40 -10.50 17.24
CA ARG A 395 24.55 -9.83 15.93
C ARG A 395 23.29 -10.03 15.08
N ARG A 396 22.81 -11.26 14.94
CA ARG A 396 21.61 -11.61 14.14
C ARG A 396 20.35 -10.84 14.55
N TRP A 397 20.06 -10.73 15.84
CA TRP A 397 18.80 -10.17 16.35
C TRP A 397 18.87 -8.66 16.70
N ARG A 398 20.05 -8.09 16.99
CA ARG A 398 20.24 -6.64 17.25
C ARG A 398 20.76 -5.84 16.05
N HIS A 399 21.60 -6.45 15.20
CA HIS A 399 22.42 -5.75 14.21
C HIS A 399 22.42 -6.39 12.80
N GLY A 400 21.65 -7.46 12.59
CA GLY A 400 21.99 -8.47 11.58
C GLY A 400 21.77 -8.05 10.13
N TYR A 401 20.53 -7.73 9.77
CA TYR A 401 20.10 -7.58 8.37
C TYR A 401 19.02 -6.51 8.22
N ASN A 402 19.44 -5.26 8.07
CA ASN A 402 18.61 -4.09 7.77
C ASN A 402 19.51 -3.04 7.12
N HIS A 403 18.92 -2.18 6.28
CA HIS A 403 19.54 -0.90 5.98
C HIS A 403 19.11 0.11 7.03
N LYS A 404 20.06 0.82 7.61
CA LYS A 404 19.82 1.92 8.53
C LYS A 404 19.96 3.23 7.80
N VAL A 405 19.01 4.12 8.03
CA VAL A 405 19.14 5.53 7.68
C VAL A 405 20.28 6.14 8.49
N VAL A 406 21.20 6.83 7.83
CA VAL A 406 22.34 7.56 8.43
C VAL A 406 21.95 9.01 8.64
N SER A 407 21.47 9.67 7.58
CA SER A 407 20.97 11.04 7.60
C SER A 407 19.76 11.19 6.68
N VAL A 408 19.00 12.27 6.91
CA VAL A 408 17.83 12.68 6.14
C VAL A 408 17.93 14.18 5.96
N GLU A 409 18.18 14.62 4.74
CA GLU A 409 18.62 15.97 4.41
C GLU A 409 17.65 16.60 3.41
N PRO A 410 16.81 17.58 3.81
CA PRO A 410 16.01 18.39 2.88
C PRO A 410 16.94 19.13 1.92
N LEU A 411 16.66 19.06 0.62
CA LEU A 411 17.47 19.72 -0.39
C LEU A 411 16.81 21.02 -0.86
N ALA A 412 17.63 22.04 -1.09
CA ALA A 412 17.18 23.29 -1.71
C ALA A 412 16.89 23.14 -3.23
N GLN A 413 17.32 22.03 -3.83
CA GLN A 413 17.10 21.72 -5.25
C GLN A 413 15.81 20.92 -5.45
N VAL A 414 15.10 21.23 -6.53
CA VAL A 414 13.97 20.45 -7.05
C VAL A 414 14.43 19.60 -8.23
N ALA A 415 13.73 18.51 -8.53
CA ALA A 415 13.98 17.74 -9.75
C ALA A 415 12.71 17.06 -10.27
N ASP A 416 12.82 16.48 -11.46
CA ASP A 416 11.81 15.59 -12.01
C ASP A 416 11.82 14.25 -11.29
N VAL A 417 10.63 13.86 -10.84
CA VAL A 417 10.39 12.65 -10.07
C VAL A 417 9.41 11.71 -10.77
N TYR A 418 9.68 10.43 -10.56
CA TYR A 418 9.20 9.27 -11.27
C TYR A 418 8.74 8.26 -10.22
N CYS A 419 7.80 7.39 -10.59
CA CYS A 419 7.41 6.26 -9.76
C CYS A 419 7.16 5.05 -10.65
N LEU A 420 7.18 3.85 -10.07
CA LEU A 420 6.88 2.64 -10.80
C LEU A 420 5.74 1.86 -10.13
N THR A 421 4.74 1.49 -10.93
CA THR A 421 3.59 0.74 -10.45
C THR A 421 3.92 -0.75 -10.48
N VAL A 422 3.69 -1.44 -9.36
CA VAL A 422 3.67 -2.91 -9.30
C VAL A 422 2.25 -3.37 -8.98
N PRO A 423 1.44 -3.78 -9.98
CA PRO A 423 0.01 -4.01 -9.79
C PRO A 423 -0.36 -5.14 -8.81
N GLU A 424 0.48 -6.17 -8.64
CA GLU A 424 0.19 -7.28 -7.69
C GLU A 424 0.55 -6.93 -6.23
N TYR A 425 1.60 -6.14 -5.98
CA TYR A 425 2.17 -5.97 -4.63
C TYR A 425 2.09 -4.54 -4.06
N GLY A 426 1.79 -3.54 -4.89
CA GLY A 426 1.78 -2.13 -4.49
C GLY A 426 3.14 -1.57 -4.05
N ASN A 427 4.23 -2.32 -4.22
CA ASN A 427 5.54 -2.00 -3.67
C ASN A 427 6.67 -2.56 -4.57
N PHE A 428 7.86 -1.96 -4.54
CA PHE A 428 9.01 -2.32 -5.38
C PHE A 428 10.33 -2.01 -4.67
N ALA A 429 11.40 -2.73 -5.00
CA ALA A 429 12.73 -2.52 -4.45
C ALA A 429 13.49 -1.41 -5.22
N LEU A 430 14.30 -0.64 -4.49
CA LEU A 430 15.40 0.17 -5.03
C LEU A 430 16.73 -0.59 -4.99
N ASP A 431 17.72 -0.21 -5.79
CA ASP A 431 19.10 -0.74 -5.72
C ASP A 431 19.77 -0.36 -4.38
N ALA A 432 19.39 0.79 -3.82
CA ALA A 432 19.73 1.19 -2.47
C ALA A 432 19.01 0.36 -1.37
N GLY A 433 17.84 -0.23 -1.69
CA GLY A 433 17.32 -1.43 -1.03
C GLY A 433 15.90 -1.49 -0.39
N VAL A 434 14.85 -0.73 -0.81
CA VAL A 434 13.59 -0.40 -0.01
C VAL A 434 12.22 -0.15 -0.84
N PHE A 435 10.97 0.08 -0.29
CA PHE A 435 9.54 -0.09 -0.91
C PHE A 435 8.26 0.83 -0.45
N VAL A 436 6.96 0.80 -1.02
CA VAL A 436 5.77 1.87 -1.03
C VAL A 436 4.16 1.53 -0.83
N HIS A 437 3.09 2.47 -0.81
CA HIS A 437 1.58 2.28 -0.39
C HIS A 437 0.30 3.31 -0.74
N ASN A 438 -1.07 3.18 -0.33
CA ASN A 438 -2.43 3.92 -0.74
C ASN A 438 -3.83 3.99 0.20
N CYS A 439 -5.07 4.59 -0.17
CA CYS A 439 -6.62 4.24 0.08
C CYS A 439 -7.93 5.11 0.75
N GLY A 440 -9.31 4.74 0.66
CA GLY A 440 -10.75 5.39 1.04
C GLY A 440 -12.20 4.60 1.36
N MET A 441 -13.52 5.11 1.51
CA MET A 441 -14.78 4.70 2.44
C MET A 441 -16.39 4.33 2.09
N MET A 442 -17.31 3.67 2.96
CA MET A 442 -18.91 3.69 3.20
C MET A 442 -19.71 2.80 4.35
N SER A 443 -21.12 2.62 4.45
CA SER A 443 -22.03 1.96 5.56
C SER A 443 -23.47 1.25 5.35
N ALA A 444 -24.02 0.39 6.28
CA ALA A 444 -25.37 -0.33 6.32
C ALA A 444 -25.95 -0.86 7.72
N ARG A 445 -27.20 -1.45 7.83
CA ARG A 445 -27.91 -1.92 9.09
C ARG A 445 -28.72 -3.26 9.06
N SER A 446 -29.20 -3.75 10.22
CA SER A 446 -30.17 -4.88 10.38
C SER A 446 -31.05 -4.82 11.66
N GLU A 447 -32.07 -5.69 11.75
CA GLU A 447 -32.92 -5.93 12.93
C GLU A 447 -32.37 -7.02 13.90
N VAL A 448 -31.12 -7.46 13.73
CA VAL A 448 -30.55 -8.51 14.58
C VAL A 448 -30.00 -7.92 15.87
N GLU A 449 -30.48 -8.38 17.03
CA GLU A 449 -29.94 -8.03 18.35
C GLU A 449 -28.43 -8.24 18.45
N ALA A 450 -27.68 -7.26 18.96
CA ALA A 450 -26.22 -7.33 18.95
C ALA A 450 -25.62 -8.45 19.81
N ASP A 451 -26.35 -8.90 20.83
CA ASP A 451 -25.95 -10.06 21.66
C ASP A 451 -25.97 -11.38 20.86
N ALA A 452 -26.74 -11.46 19.75
CA ALA A 452 -26.69 -12.59 18.83
C ALA A 452 -25.35 -12.66 18.06
N ALA A 453 -24.60 -11.55 17.95
CA ALA A 453 -23.20 -11.57 17.54
C ALA A 453 -22.30 -12.05 18.68
N THR A 454 -22.39 -13.34 19.02
CA THR A 454 -21.42 -14.02 19.88
C THR A 454 -20.01 -13.98 19.27
N GLN A 455 -18.97 -14.24 20.06
CA GLN A 455 -17.59 -14.30 19.53
C GLN A 455 -17.44 -15.33 18.40
N GLU A 456 -18.19 -16.44 18.44
CA GLU A 456 -18.21 -17.40 17.33
C GLU A 456 -18.91 -16.82 16.10
N LYS A 457 -20.07 -16.17 16.25
CA LYS A 457 -20.79 -15.53 15.13
C LYS A 457 -19.97 -14.43 14.46
N ARG A 458 -19.25 -13.61 15.23
CA ARG A 458 -18.25 -12.64 14.71
C ARG A 458 -17.18 -13.34 13.85
N LEU A 459 -16.65 -14.48 14.30
CA LEU A 459 -15.67 -15.28 13.56
C LEU A 459 -16.26 -16.09 12.38
N GLN A 460 -17.57 -16.38 12.38
CA GLN A 460 -18.28 -16.98 11.24
C GLN A 460 -18.47 -15.91 10.15
N PHE A 461 -19.03 -14.75 10.50
CA PHE A 461 -19.22 -13.60 9.60
C PHE A 461 -17.92 -13.19 8.92
N ASN A 462 -16.85 -13.00 9.69
CA ASN A 462 -15.57 -12.56 9.13
C ASN A 462 -15.00 -13.57 8.10
N ARG A 463 -15.30 -14.87 8.20
CA ARG A 463 -14.92 -15.88 7.18
C ARG A 463 -15.83 -15.80 5.96
N ALA A 464 -17.14 -15.73 6.17
CA ALA A 464 -18.14 -15.68 5.10
C ALA A 464 -17.97 -14.43 4.20
N VAL A 465 -17.48 -13.31 4.77
CA VAL A 465 -17.06 -12.11 4.02
C VAL A 465 -15.74 -12.35 3.29
N MET A 466 -14.68 -12.85 3.95
CA MET A 466 -13.37 -13.11 3.32
C MET A 466 -13.41 -14.13 2.18
N GLU A 467 -14.36 -15.07 2.20
CA GLU A 467 -14.54 -16.04 1.11
C GLU A 467 -15.29 -15.45 -0.12
N ARG A 468 -15.90 -14.26 0.01
CA ARG A 468 -16.63 -13.55 -1.06
C ARG A 468 -15.98 -12.24 -1.51
N VAL A 469 -15.23 -11.56 -0.65
CA VAL A 469 -14.62 -10.24 -0.92
C VAL A 469 -13.11 -10.37 -0.85
N ASN A 470 -12.41 -10.14 -1.97
CA ASN A 470 -10.95 -10.16 -1.97
C ASN A 470 -10.38 -8.98 -1.17
N MET A 471 -9.63 -9.32 -0.13
CA MET A 471 -8.94 -8.40 0.78
C MET A 471 -7.52 -8.09 0.26
N GLY A 472 -7.01 -6.89 0.56
CA GLY A 472 -5.66 -6.47 0.17
C GLY A 472 -5.56 -5.80 -1.21
N ALA A 473 -4.37 -5.27 -1.52
CA ALA A 473 -4.08 -4.64 -2.81
C ALA A 473 -4.10 -5.66 -3.96
N GLY A 474 -4.44 -5.22 -5.18
CA GLY A 474 -4.49 -6.08 -6.37
C GLY A 474 -5.62 -7.12 -6.38
N GLY A 475 -6.50 -7.13 -5.37
CA GLY A 475 -7.66 -8.03 -5.30
C GLY A 475 -8.56 -7.95 -6.53
N LYS A 476 -9.05 -9.11 -6.99
CA LYS A 476 -9.95 -9.20 -8.15
C LYS A 476 -11.40 -9.38 -7.72
N SER A 477 -12.34 -9.06 -8.59
CA SER A 477 -13.75 -9.39 -8.36
C SER A 477 -13.96 -10.90 -8.17
N VAL A 478 -14.67 -11.29 -7.11
CA VAL A 478 -15.19 -12.66 -6.97
C VAL A 478 -16.55 -12.75 -7.68
N LYS A 479 -17.45 -11.78 -7.45
CA LYS A 479 -18.81 -11.75 -8.03
C LYS A 479 -18.82 -11.54 -9.56
N LEU A 480 -17.97 -10.66 -10.10
CA LEU A 480 -17.96 -10.34 -11.54
C LEU A 480 -16.87 -11.08 -12.35
N GLY A 481 -15.92 -11.73 -11.70
CA GLY A 481 -14.79 -12.38 -12.37
C GLY A 481 -13.92 -11.40 -13.18
N ALA A 482 -13.81 -11.64 -14.48
CA ALA A 482 -13.05 -10.80 -15.42
C ALA A 482 -14.00 -10.13 -16.43
N LEU A 483 -13.92 -8.81 -16.54
CA LEU A 483 -14.77 -7.99 -17.41
C LEU A 483 -14.10 -7.73 -18.78
N SER A 484 -14.90 -7.44 -19.81
CA SER A 484 -14.39 -6.83 -21.05
C SER A 484 -14.24 -5.31 -20.86
N LYS A 485 -13.49 -4.62 -21.73
CA LYS A 485 -13.43 -3.15 -21.73
C LYS A 485 -14.80 -2.51 -21.98
N GLU A 486 -15.64 -3.16 -22.78
CA GLU A 486 -17.00 -2.72 -23.14
C GLU A 486 -17.97 -2.82 -21.95
N GLU A 487 -18.11 -4.00 -21.33
CA GLU A 487 -18.94 -4.23 -20.14
C GLU A 487 -18.49 -3.33 -18.98
N PHE A 488 -17.17 -3.12 -18.84
CA PHE A 488 -16.62 -2.18 -17.88
C PHE A 488 -16.99 -0.71 -18.18
N ASN A 489 -16.98 -0.29 -19.45
CA ASN A 489 -17.40 1.07 -19.85
C ASN A 489 -18.90 1.27 -19.58
N ASN A 490 -19.73 0.26 -19.89
CA ASN A 490 -21.16 0.28 -19.61
C ASN A 490 -21.45 0.38 -18.10
N LEU A 491 -20.73 -0.39 -17.26
CA LEU A 491 -20.78 -0.26 -15.80
C LEU A 491 -20.36 1.14 -15.32
N VAL A 492 -19.30 1.71 -15.88
CA VAL A 492 -18.77 3.03 -15.48
C VAL A 492 -19.68 4.19 -15.93
N ARG A 493 -20.29 4.13 -17.11
CA ARG A 493 -21.26 5.16 -17.59
C ARG A 493 -22.66 5.00 -16.95
N GLY A 494 -23.13 3.76 -16.82
CA GLY A 494 -24.47 3.42 -16.35
C GLY A 494 -24.60 3.25 -14.83
N GLY A 495 -23.49 3.13 -14.10
CA GLY A 495 -23.46 3.06 -12.64
C GLY A 495 -24.37 1.97 -12.06
N ALA A 496 -25.02 2.28 -10.94
CA ALA A 496 -25.90 1.34 -10.24
C ALA A 496 -27.17 1.00 -11.04
N GLU A 497 -27.63 1.87 -11.95
CA GLU A 497 -28.77 1.60 -12.84
C GLU A 497 -28.46 0.43 -13.78
N TYR A 498 -27.39 0.56 -14.57
CA TYR A 498 -26.96 -0.51 -15.48
C TYR A 498 -26.63 -1.79 -14.70
N TYR A 499 -25.99 -1.71 -13.53
CA TYR A 499 -25.71 -2.89 -12.72
C TYR A 499 -26.98 -3.67 -12.35
N VAL A 500 -28.00 -2.98 -11.84
CA VAL A 500 -29.29 -3.59 -11.45
C VAL A 500 -29.97 -4.25 -12.65
N GLU A 501 -29.99 -3.58 -13.80
CA GLU A 501 -30.60 -4.09 -15.04
C GLU A 501 -29.84 -5.29 -15.64
N ARG A 502 -28.50 -5.25 -15.59
CA ARG A 502 -27.60 -6.18 -16.28
C ARG A 502 -27.27 -7.44 -15.48
N TYR A 503 -27.21 -7.34 -14.16
CA TYR A 503 -26.79 -8.41 -13.25
C TYR A 503 -27.85 -8.79 -12.19
N GLY A 504 -28.87 -7.94 -11.99
CA GLY A 504 -29.72 -8.00 -10.81
C GLY A 504 -29.01 -7.46 -9.57
N ALA A 505 -29.79 -6.96 -8.60
CA ALA A 505 -29.28 -6.44 -7.34
C ALA A 505 -30.21 -6.80 -6.18
N THR A 506 -29.62 -6.97 -5.00
CA THR A 506 -30.32 -7.19 -3.73
C THR A 506 -30.37 -5.94 -2.83
N PHE A 507 -29.82 -4.81 -3.28
CA PHE A 507 -29.85 -3.52 -2.58
C PHE A 507 -30.94 -2.57 -3.10
N ASP A 508 -31.48 -1.75 -2.21
CA ASP A 508 -32.27 -0.58 -2.57
C ASP A 508 -31.36 0.55 -3.09
N ARG A 509 -31.39 0.79 -4.40
CA ARG A 509 -30.57 1.83 -5.06
C ARG A 509 -30.94 3.26 -4.67
N SER A 510 -32.11 3.52 -4.06
CA SER A 510 -32.50 4.85 -3.56
C SER A 510 -31.66 5.32 -2.36
N ARG A 511 -30.88 4.40 -1.81
CA ARG A 511 -29.97 4.61 -0.67
C ARG A 511 -28.50 4.66 -1.08
N ALA A 512 -28.20 4.84 -2.36
CA ALA A 512 -26.91 5.37 -2.78
C ALA A 512 -26.92 6.91 -2.76
N GLU A 513 -25.76 7.55 -2.72
CA GLU A 513 -25.65 9.02 -2.80
C GLU A 513 -26.29 9.58 -4.09
N ARG A 514 -26.26 8.72 -5.12
CA ARG A 514 -26.75 8.85 -6.49
C ARG A 514 -26.67 7.48 -7.15
N HIS A 515 -27.52 7.20 -8.13
CA HIS A 515 -27.43 5.95 -8.90
C HIS A 515 -26.23 5.96 -9.88
N ARG A 516 -25.95 7.13 -10.45
CA ARG A 516 -24.77 7.46 -11.25
C ARG A 516 -24.53 8.97 -11.26
N ILE A 517 -23.29 9.38 -11.48
CA ILE A 517 -22.91 10.68 -12.02
C ILE A 517 -23.01 10.56 -13.54
N PRO A 518 -23.62 11.50 -14.28
CA PRO A 518 -23.61 11.49 -15.73
C PRO A 518 -22.18 11.46 -16.29
N VAL A 519 -21.95 10.58 -17.27
CA VAL A 519 -20.77 10.54 -18.13
C VAL A 519 -21.27 10.68 -19.55
N ALA A 520 -20.69 11.58 -20.34
CA ALA A 520 -21.13 11.83 -21.71
C ALA A 520 -20.86 10.62 -22.63
N ASP A 521 -21.80 10.35 -23.54
CA ASP A 521 -21.71 9.19 -24.46
C ASP A 521 -20.54 9.32 -25.46
N ASP A 522 -20.08 10.54 -25.74
CA ASP A 522 -18.92 10.83 -26.59
C ASP A 522 -17.58 10.87 -25.83
N TRP A 523 -17.59 10.80 -24.50
CA TRP A 523 -16.36 10.69 -23.70
C TRP A 523 -15.94 9.24 -23.56
N GLU A 524 -14.77 8.89 -24.08
CA GLU A 524 -14.14 7.59 -23.86
C GLU A 524 -13.12 7.61 -22.72
N ILE A 525 -13.03 6.50 -22.01
CA ILE A 525 -12.01 6.30 -20.97
C ILE A 525 -10.62 6.39 -21.63
N PRO A 526 -9.65 7.17 -21.09
CA PRO A 526 -8.32 7.33 -21.65
C PRO A 526 -7.43 6.08 -21.43
N TRP A 527 -7.80 4.98 -22.08
CA TRP A 527 -7.07 3.72 -22.11
C TRP A 527 -5.67 3.91 -22.67
N GLY A 528 -4.65 3.38 -21.98
CA GLY A 528 -3.25 3.58 -22.35
C GLY A 528 -2.74 5.02 -22.16
N GLY A 529 -3.55 5.96 -21.65
CA GLY A 529 -3.10 7.27 -21.21
C GLY A 529 -2.13 7.18 -20.02
N LYS A 530 -1.46 8.29 -19.68
CA LYS A 530 -0.36 8.33 -18.69
C LYS A 530 -0.69 7.75 -17.31
N GLY A 531 -1.96 7.65 -16.92
CA GLY A 531 -2.37 7.04 -15.65
C GLY A 531 -2.77 5.57 -15.70
N GLN A 532 -2.81 4.96 -16.90
CA GLN A 532 -3.16 3.55 -17.14
C GLN A 532 -4.42 3.07 -16.39
N PRO A 533 -5.61 3.69 -16.59
CA PRO A 533 -6.84 3.37 -15.85
C PRO A 533 -7.24 1.88 -15.91
N GLU A 534 -6.85 1.14 -16.96
CA GLU A 534 -7.07 -0.31 -17.07
C GLU A 534 -6.55 -1.15 -15.89
N ARG A 535 -5.59 -0.64 -15.09
CA ARG A 535 -5.12 -1.33 -13.88
C ARG A 535 -6.23 -1.57 -12.84
N GLY A 536 -7.30 -0.77 -12.86
CA GLY A 536 -8.48 -0.96 -12.01
C GLY A 536 -9.57 -1.88 -12.58
N LEU A 537 -9.50 -2.29 -13.85
CA LEU A 537 -10.60 -2.97 -14.57
C LEU A 537 -11.08 -4.25 -13.86
N ASN A 538 -10.15 -5.08 -13.37
CA ASN A 538 -10.45 -6.34 -12.68
C ASN A 538 -10.67 -6.16 -11.16
N GLN A 539 -10.52 -4.96 -10.62
CA GLN A 539 -10.55 -4.67 -9.17
C GLN A 539 -11.95 -4.28 -8.65
N LEU A 540 -12.96 -4.24 -9.52
CA LEU A 540 -14.33 -3.86 -9.17
C LEU A 540 -15.02 -4.96 -8.34
N GLY A 541 -15.47 -4.63 -7.12
CA GLY A 541 -15.89 -5.61 -6.12
C GLY A 541 -14.73 -6.16 -5.28
N SER A 542 -13.73 -5.33 -4.96
CA SER A 542 -12.61 -5.68 -4.07
C SER A 542 -12.40 -4.62 -2.99
N LEU A 543 -12.00 -5.08 -1.78
CA LEU A 543 -11.77 -4.17 -0.67
C LEU A 543 -10.52 -3.32 -0.95
N GLY A 544 -9.32 -3.88 -0.83
CA GLY A 544 -8.06 -3.13 -0.91
C GLY A 544 -7.21 -3.23 0.36
N GLY A 545 -6.20 -2.35 0.45
CA GLY A 545 -5.34 -2.15 1.61
C GLY A 545 -5.47 -0.74 2.20
N GLY A 546 -4.51 -0.35 3.04
CA GLY A 546 -4.53 0.94 3.73
C GLY A 546 -5.61 1.05 4.79
N ASN A 547 -6.30 2.20 4.83
CA ASN A 547 -7.41 2.48 5.75
C ASN A 547 -8.70 1.70 5.44
N HIS A 548 -8.68 0.75 4.50
CA HIS A 548 -9.85 -0.02 4.08
C HIS A 548 -10.25 -1.11 5.08
N PHE A 549 -11.56 -1.21 5.32
CA PHE A 549 -12.14 -2.15 6.28
C PHE A 549 -13.55 -2.61 5.92
N ILE A 550 -14.00 -3.69 6.57
CA ILE A 550 -15.41 -4.06 6.71
C ILE A 550 -15.65 -4.29 8.21
N GLU A 551 -16.64 -3.65 8.82
CA GLU A 551 -16.84 -3.66 10.26
C GLU A 551 -18.26 -4.00 10.68
N LEU A 552 -18.43 -5.08 11.44
CA LEU A 552 -19.67 -5.41 12.14
C LEU A 552 -19.71 -4.60 13.45
N GLN A 553 -20.78 -3.85 13.67
CA GLN A 553 -20.93 -2.88 14.75
C GLN A 553 -22.27 -3.06 15.50
N ARG A 554 -22.38 -2.56 16.73
CA ARG A 554 -23.65 -2.41 17.48
C ARG A 554 -24.10 -0.96 17.46
N SER A 555 -25.38 -0.69 17.22
CA SER A 555 -26.01 0.60 17.46
C SER A 555 -26.48 0.73 18.92
N GLU A 556 -26.05 1.77 19.63
CA GLU A 556 -26.51 2.02 21.01
C GLU A 556 -27.98 2.47 21.08
N GLN A 557 -28.48 3.11 20.02
CA GLN A 557 -29.85 3.62 19.94
C GLN A 557 -30.89 2.52 19.69
N THR A 558 -30.49 1.39 19.10
CA THR A 558 -31.41 0.28 18.75
C THR A 558 -31.05 -1.04 19.38
N GLY A 559 -29.83 -1.22 19.89
CA GLY A 559 -29.31 -2.52 20.34
C GLY A 559 -28.92 -3.48 19.22
N THR A 560 -29.19 -3.15 17.94
CA THR A 560 -29.05 -4.06 16.80
C THR A 560 -27.72 -3.96 16.05
N LEU A 561 -27.47 -4.92 15.14
CA LEU A 561 -26.26 -5.05 14.33
C LEU A 561 -26.26 -4.17 13.07
N PHE A 562 -25.15 -3.48 12.86
CA PHE A 562 -24.85 -2.61 11.72
C PHE A 562 -23.56 -3.08 11.03
N VAL A 563 -23.34 -2.71 9.76
CA VAL A 563 -22.10 -3.06 9.05
C VAL A 563 -21.56 -1.87 8.24
N GLN A 564 -20.29 -1.49 8.46
CA GLN A 564 -19.58 -0.51 7.64
C GLN A 564 -18.61 -1.15 6.64
N VAL A 565 -18.38 -0.52 5.48
CA VAL A 565 -17.51 -1.02 4.39
C VAL A 565 -16.73 0.14 3.79
N HIS A 566 -15.46 0.27 4.12
CA HIS A 566 -14.60 1.36 3.70
C HIS A 566 -13.79 1.00 2.44
N THR A 567 -14.29 1.36 1.23
CA THR A 567 -13.51 1.30 -0.03
C THR A 567 -13.76 2.48 -0.99
N GLY A 568 -12.99 2.56 -2.09
CA GLY A 568 -13.05 3.62 -3.11
C GLY A 568 -12.75 3.12 -4.53
N SER A 569 -12.34 4.03 -5.41
CA SER A 569 -12.20 3.85 -6.88
C SER A 569 -11.02 2.97 -7.37
N ARG A 570 -10.33 2.30 -6.43
CA ARG A 570 -9.19 1.39 -6.66
C ARG A 570 -8.15 1.98 -7.64
N GLY A 571 -7.48 1.14 -8.43
CA GLY A 571 -6.51 1.60 -9.44
C GLY A 571 -7.11 2.37 -10.62
N PHE A 572 -8.44 2.35 -10.80
CA PHE A 572 -9.11 3.03 -11.91
C PHE A 572 -9.14 4.54 -11.69
N GLY A 573 -9.72 4.99 -10.58
CA GLY A 573 -9.82 6.41 -10.26
C GLY A 573 -8.45 7.08 -10.05
N HIS A 574 -7.50 6.37 -9.44
CA HIS A 574 -6.11 6.83 -9.37
C HIS A 574 -5.49 6.99 -10.77
N GLY A 575 -5.78 6.10 -11.72
CA GLY A 575 -5.35 6.23 -13.11
C GLY A 575 -6.00 7.38 -13.87
N LEU A 576 -7.30 7.60 -13.68
CA LEU A 576 -7.97 8.78 -14.23
C LEU A 576 -7.34 10.07 -13.67
N ALA A 577 -7.17 10.18 -12.35
CA ALA A 577 -6.55 11.34 -11.71
C ALA A 577 -5.17 11.64 -12.30
N THR A 578 -4.23 10.67 -12.31
CA THR A 578 -2.88 10.85 -12.85
C THR A 578 -2.88 11.33 -14.31
N ASN A 579 -3.83 10.86 -15.13
CA ASN A 579 -3.94 11.31 -16.53
C ASN A 579 -4.30 12.81 -16.63
N TYR A 580 -5.27 13.27 -15.85
CA TYR A 580 -5.73 14.68 -15.92
C TYR A 580 -4.83 15.66 -15.16
N PHE A 581 -4.11 15.22 -14.13
CA PHE A 581 -3.05 16.02 -13.49
C PHE A 581 -1.92 16.40 -14.46
N GLU A 582 -1.50 15.45 -15.30
CA GLU A 582 -0.51 15.69 -16.36
C GLU A 582 -1.05 16.63 -17.46
N LEU A 583 -2.33 16.51 -17.82
CA LEU A 583 -2.98 17.41 -18.79
C LEU A 583 -3.08 18.86 -18.25
N ALA A 584 -3.57 19.05 -17.01
CA ALA A 584 -3.67 20.36 -16.39
C ALA A 584 -2.32 21.09 -16.35
N ARG A 585 -1.26 20.36 -15.95
CA ARG A 585 0.10 20.87 -15.95
C ARG A 585 0.59 21.24 -17.35
N SER A 586 0.26 20.43 -18.37
CA SER A 586 0.67 20.70 -19.76
C SER A 586 -0.02 21.92 -20.37
N GLU A 587 -1.24 22.25 -19.93
CA GLU A 587 -2.02 23.40 -20.41
C GLU A 587 -1.57 24.72 -19.77
N ARG A 588 -1.18 24.71 -18.48
CA ARG A 588 -0.79 25.92 -17.72
C ARG A 588 0.58 25.78 -17.01
N PRO A 589 1.69 25.46 -17.72
CA PRO A 589 2.97 25.10 -17.11
C PRO A 589 3.60 26.21 -16.25
N ASP A 590 3.40 27.49 -16.60
CA ASP A 590 3.93 28.64 -15.85
C ASP A 590 3.10 29.02 -14.60
N GLN A 591 1.87 28.49 -14.51
CA GLN A 591 0.93 28.75 -13.41
C GLN A 591 0.90 27.57 -12.42
N ILE A 592 0.92 26.34 -12.92
CA ILE A 592 0.85 25.09 -12.14
C ILE A 592 2.26 24.53 -11.95
N THR A 593 3.02 25.14 -11.03
CA THR A 593 4.39 24.71 -10.71
C THR A 593 4.44 23.42 -9.91
N ASP A 594 3.46 23.24 -9.02
CA ASP A 594 3.22 22.01 -8.26
C ASP A 594 2.03 21.28 -8.88
N ILE A 595 2.19 20.00 -9.18
CA ILE A 595 1.15 19.20 -9.83
C ILE A 595 -0.03 18.95 -8.88
N ASP A 596 0.20 18.92 -7.56
CA ASP A 596 -0.87 18.76 -6.57
C ASP A 596 -1.81 20.00 -6.52
N LEU A 597 -1.47 21.08 -7.24
CA LEU A 597 -2.29 22.28 -7.46
C LEU A 597 -2.90 22.34 -8.87
N GLY A 598 -3.02 21.21 -9.57
CA GLY A 598 -3.65 21.12 -10.88
C GLY A 598 -5.12 21.57 -10.90
N TYR A 599 -5.51 22.32 -11.94
CA TYR A 599 -6.89 22.75 -12.20
C TYR A 599 -7.16 22.99 -13.70
N PHE A 600 -8.45 23.01 -14.05
CA PHE A 600 -8.97 23.50 -15.33
C PHE A 600 -10.01 24.60 -15.06
N THR A 601 -9.99 25.68 -15.83
CA THR A 601 -11.07 26.69 -15.89
C THR A 601 -11.98 26.42 -17.11
N PRO A 602 -13.20 26.98 -17.19
CA PRO A 602 -14.19 26.61 -18.23
C PRO A 602 -13.77 26.87 -19.69
N ASP A 603 -12.72 27.67 -19.92
CA ASP A 603 -12.04 27.88 -21.20
C ASP A 603 -11.15 26.69 -21.65
N SER A 604 -10.82 25.77 -20.74
CA SER A 604 -9.97 24.61 -21.01
C SER A 604 -10.68 23.57 -21.90
N ALA A 605 -9.99 23.14 -22.95
CA ALA A 605 -10.41 22.00 -23.77
C ALA A 605 -10.52 20.68 -22.98
N HIS A 606 -9.92 20.59 -21.79
CA HIS A 606 -9.95 19.40 -20.92
C HIS A 606 -10.95 19.50 -19.77
N TYR A 607 -11.61 20.65 -19.57
CA TYR A 607 -12.56 20.89 -18.47
C TYR A 607 -13.69 19.85 -18.43
N ARG A 608 -14.39 19.67 -19.57
CA ARG A 608 -15.48 18.70 -19.74
C ARG A 608 -15.00 17.27 -19.52
N ASP A 609 -13.83 16.94 -20.07
CA ASP A 609 -13.31 15.58 -20.05
C ASP A 609 -12.78 15.19 -18.66
N TYR A 610 -12.27 16.14 -17.88
CA TYR A 610 -11.97 15.93 -16.47
C TYR A 610 -13.24 15.67 -15.65
N LEU A 611 -14.30 16.44 -15.86
CA LEU A 611 -15.58 16.22 -15.18
C LEU A 611 -16.15 14.82 -15.49
N ASN A 612 -16.09 14.38 -16.75
CA ASN A 612 -16.44 13.00 -17.14
C ASN A 612 -15.54 11.95 -16.47
N ALA A 613 -14.24 12.22 -16.30
CA ALA A 613 -13.33 11.32 -15.61
C ALA A 613 -13.58 11.23 -14.09
N VAL A 614 -13.94 12.35 -13.45
CA VAL A 614 -14.39 12.37 -12.05
C VAL A 614 -15.70 11.60 -11.91
N ALA A 615 -16.64 11.81 -12.82
CA ALA A 615 -17.90 11.08 -12.88
C ALA A 615 -17.69 9.55 -13.01
N ALA A 616 -16.86 9.13 -13.96
CA ALA A 616 -16.46 7.74 -14.15
C ALA A 616 -15.79 7.12 -12.91
N GLY A 617 -14.84 7.84 -12.29
CA GLY A 617 -14.16 7.40 -11.07
C GLY A 617 -15.11 7.27 -9.87
N GLY A 618 -16.08 8.18 -9.76
CA GLY A 618 -17.15 8.13 -8.75
C GLY A 618 -18.11 6.96 -8.97
N ASN A 619 -18.57 6.74 -10.21
CA ASN A 619 -19.45 5.62 -10.56
C ASN A 619 -18.80 4.26 -10.25
N TYR A 620 -17.51 4.11 -10.57
CA TYR A 620 -16.74 2.94 -10.16
C TYR A 620 -16.75 2.79 -8.63
N ALA A 621 -16.48 3.85 -7.87
CA ALA A 621 -16.40 3.78 -6.41
C ALA A 621 -17.74 3.35 -5.79
N ILE A 622 -18.85 3.94 -6.25
CA ILE A 622 -20.23 3.59 -5.87
C ILE A 622 -20.48 2.11 -6.16
N LEU A 623 -20.21 1.65 -7.39
CA LEU A 623 -20.39 0.25 -7.77
C LEU A 623 -19.51 -0.71 -6.97
N ASN A 624 -18.23 -0.37 -6.74
CA ASN A 624 -17.32 -1.19 -5.95
C ASN A 624 -17.90 -1.44 -4.55
N ARG A 625 -18.50 -0.40 -3.95
CA ARG A 625 -19.13 -0.44 -2.63
C ARG A 625 -20.44 -1.23 -2.62
N LEU A 626 -21.32 -1.00 -3.60
CA LEU A 626 -22.59 -1.73 -3.71
C LEU A 626 -22.38 -3.24 -3.98
N ILE A 627 -21.41 -3.60 -4.84
CA ILE A 627 -21.05 -4.99 -5.13
C ILE A 627 -20.53 -5.69 -3.86
N ILE A 628 -19.70 -5.01 -3.06
CA ILE A 628 -19.22 -5.55 -1.78
C ILE A 628 -20.36 -5.64 -0.76
N PHE A 629 -21.27 -4.66 -0.71
CA PHE A 629 -22.43 -4.70 0.17
C PHE A 629 -23.27 -5.95 -0.06
N GLU A 630 -23.53 -6.38 -1.30
CA GLU A 630 -24.28 -7.62 -1.55
C GLU A 630 -23.56 -8.87 -1.03
N GLN A 631 -22.24 -8.96 -1.25
CA GLN A 631 -21.42 -10.06 -0.74
C GLN A 631 -21.35 -10.06 0.80
N VAL A 632 -21.40 -8.89 1.42
CA VAL A 632 -21.50 -8.70 2.87
C VAL A 632 -22.90 -9.07 3.38
N ALA A 633 -23.96 -8.73 2.66
CA ALA A 633 -25.34 -9.07 2.99
C ALA A 633 -25.61 -10.59 2.86
N GLU A 634 -25.04 -11.26 1.86
CA GLU A 634 -25.02 -12.72 1.76
C GLU A 634 -24.30 -13.36 2.97
N ALA A 635 -23.11 -12.87 3.31
CA ALA A 635 -22.34 -13.36 4.45
C ALA A 635 -23.05 -13.11 5.80
N PHE A 636 -23.77 -11.99 5.91
CA PHE A 636 -24.61 -11.66 7.05
C PHE A 636 -25.79 -12.63 7.14
N ARG A 637 -26.51 -12.88 6.04
CA ARG A 637 -27.64 -13.82 5.94
C ARG A 637 -27.23 -15.26 6.27
N GLU A 638 -26.07 -15.71 5.76
CA GLU A 638 -25.47 -17.00 6.10
C GLU A 638 -25.15 -17.12 7.59
N THR A 639 -24.68 -16.04 8.21
CA THR A 639 -24.26 -16.07 9.62
C THR A 639 -25.41 -15.89 10.61
N PHE A 640 -26.35 -14.99 10.34
CA PHE A 640 -27.37 -14.55 11.28
C PHE A 640 -28.79 -14.98 10.92
N GLY A 641 -29.03 -15.50 9.71
CA GLY A 641 -30.36 -15.94 9.27
C GLY A 641 -31.34 -14.80 8.96
N ALA A 642 -30.83 -13.56 8.86
CA ALA A 642 -31.60 -12.35 8.62
C ALA A 642 -30.95 -11.49 7.53
N ASP A 643 -31.72 -10.57 6.96
CA ASP A 643 -31.27 -9.70 5.87
C ASP A 643 -30.59 -8.43 6.41
N LEU A 644 -29.71 -7.86 5.58
CA LEU A 644 -28.99 -6.62 5.85
C LEU A 644 -29.54 -5.54 4.91
N GLU A 645 -29.98 -4.41 5.46
CA GLU A 645 -30.53 -3.28 4.71
C GLU A 645 -29.48 -2.18 4.54
N LEU A 646 -29.33 -1.64 3.33
CA LEU A 646 -28.47 -0.48 3.09
C LEU A 646 -29.01 0.74 3.85
N ILE A 647 -28.16 1.47 4.58
CA ILE A 647 -28.52 2.80 5.10
C ILE A 647 -28.17 3.85 4.06
N TYR A 648 -26.87 3.98 3.75
CA TYR A 648 -26.40 4.91 2.74
C TYR A 648 -25.06 4.49 2.16
N GLU A 649 -24.88 4.69 0.87
CA GLU A 649 -23.57 4.72 0.24
C GLU A 649 -23.21 6.20 0.00
N ILE A 650 -21.97 6.60 0.29
CA ILE A 650 -21.52 8.00 0.21
C ILE A 650 -20.05 8.11 -0.20
N SER A 651 -19.72 9.19 -0.90
CA SER A 651 -18.37 9.55 -1.35
C SER A 651 -17.78 10.68 -0.51
N HIS A 652 -16.44 10.70 -0.42
CA HIS A 652 -15.70 11.68 0.39
C HIS A 652 -14.52 12.37 -0.31
N ASN A 653 -14.35 12.10 -1.61
CA ASN A 653 -13.29 12.58 -2.50
C ASN A 653 -13.92 12.76 -3.88
N LEU A 654 -14.49 13.93 -4.17
CA LEU A 654 -15.25 14.22 -5.40
C LEU A 654 -15.42 15.74 -5.62
N VAL A 655 -15.66 16.16 -6.86
CA VAL A 655 -16.21 17.49 -7.19
C VAL A 655 -17.60 17.35 -7.80
N GLN A 656 -18.53 18.23 -7.42
CA GLN A 656 -19.91 18.23 -7.90
C GLN A 656 -20.43 19.65 -8.13
N HIS A 657 -21.30 19.83 -9.13
CA HIS A 657 -22.15 21.01 -9.22
C HIS A 657 -23.28 20.89 -8.19
N GLU A 658 -23.41 21.90 -7.33
CA GLU A 658 -24.44 21.98 -6.29
C GLU A 658 -24.91 23.45 -6.16
N GLN A 659 -26.10 23.65 -5.60
CA GLN A 659 -26.66 24.98 -5.36
C GLN A 659 -26.42 25.41 -3.91
N HIS A 660 -25.84 26.60 -3.70
CA HIS A 660 -25.51 27.13 -2.39
C HIS A 660 -26.34 28.40 -2.09
N PRO A 661 -27.00 28.51 -0.92
CA PRO A 661 -27.95 29.59 -0.66
C PRO A 661 -27.33 31.00 -0.68
N GLU A 662 -26.05 31.12 -0.27
CA GLU A 662 -25.32 32.40 -0.25
C GLU A 662 -24.56 32.70 -1.55
N LEU A 663 -24.35 31.70 -2.43
CA LEU A 663 -23.36 31.77 -3.53
C LEU A 663 -23.91 31.42 -4.91
N GLY A 664 -25.16 30.94 -5.01
CA GLY A 664 -25.74 30.47 -6.26
C GLY A 664 -25.23 29.08 -6.67
N ASP A 665 -25.16 28.83 -7.97
CA ASP A 665 -24.59 27.62 -8.53
C ASP A 665 -23.07 27.58 -8.36
N VAL A 666 -22.55 26.46 -7.82
CA VAL A 666 -21.13 26.32 -7.46
C VAL A 666 -20.60 24.92 -7.74
N TRP A 667 -19.29 24.79 -7.93
CA TRP A 667 -18.56 23.52 -7.86
C TRP A 667 -18.04 23.30 -6.44
N VAL A 668 -18.61 22.31 -5.74
CA VAL A 668 -18.17 21.88 -4.40
C VAL A 668 -17.19 20.72 -4.56
N HIS A 669 -15.92 20.99 -4.29
CA HIS A 669 -14.87 19.98 -4.21
C HIS A 669 -14.75 19.51 -2.77
N ARG A 670 -14.66 18.21 -2.54
CA ARG A 670 -14.52 17.61 -1.21
C ARG A 670 -13.33 16.67 -1.22
N LYS A 671 -12.44 16.81 -0.22
CA LYS A 671 -11.28 15.95 0.01
C LYS A 671 -11.19 15.53 1.46
N GLY A 672 -11.50 14.26 1.73
CA GLY A 672 -11.74 13.80 3.09
C GLY A 672 -12.90 14.53 3.75
N ALA A 673 -13.95 14.84 2.98
CA ALA A 673 -15.17 15.49 3.46
C ALA A 673 -16.39 14.89 2.75
N THR A 674 -17.48 14.71 3.48
CA THR A 674 -18.73 14.13 2.94
C THR A 674 -19.77 15.22 2.70
N ARG A 675 -20.69 14.97 1.75
CA ARG A 675 -21.89 15.79 1.55
C ARG A 675 -22.83 15.67 2.76
N ALA A 676 -23.62 16.70 3.03
CA ALA A 676 -24.53 16.78 4.16
C ALA A 676 -25.77 17.64 3.81
N PHE A 677 -26.68 17.13 2.98
CA PHE A 677 -27.94 17.81 2.67
C PHE A 677 -29.03 17.52 3.72
N PRO A 678 -29.63 18.56 4.35
CA PRO A 678 -30.68 18.40 5.36
C PRO A 678 -32.06 18.12 4.75
N ALA A 679 -33.04 17.83 5.60
CA ALA A 679 -34.45 17.77 5.22
C ALA A 679 -34.90 19.07 4.52
N GLY A 680 -35.72 18.94 3.48
CA GLY A 680 -36.20 20.06 2.65
C GLY A 680 -35.18 20.62 1.66
N HIS A 681 -33.95 20.10 1.60
CA HIS A 681 -32.95 20.56 0.64
C HIS A 681 -33.37 20.22 -0.80
N LEU A 682 -33.24 21.18 -1.72
CA LEU A 682 -33.76 21.07 -3.10
C LEU A 682 -33.24 19.84 -3.85
N ALA A 683 -31.96 19.50 -3.69
CA ALA A 683 -31.34 18.32 -4.31
C ALA A 683 -31.82 16.96 -3.74
N LEU A 684 -32.74 16.95 -2.76
CA LEU A 684 -33.39 15.76 -2.22
C LEU A 684 -34.88 15.64 -2.60
N GLN A 685 -35.45 16.59 -3.34
CA GLN A 685 -36.85 16.54 -3.77
C GLN A 685 -37.15 15.29 -4.61
N GLY A 686 -38.26 14.62 -4.32
CA GLY A 686 -38.64 13.35 -4.94
C GLY A 686 -37.81 12.14 -4.50
N THR A 687 -36.85 12.30 -3.58
CA THR A 687 -36.04 11.19 -3.06
C THR A 687 -36.57 10.68 -1.72
N PHE A 688 -36.17 9.47 -1.33
CA PHE A 688 -36.47 8.90 0.00
C PHE A 688 -36.02 9.79 1.18
N TRP A 689 -35.09 10.71 0.94
CA TRP A 689 -34.47 11.57 1.96
C TRP A 689 -35.06 12.99 2.03
N GLU A 690 -36.05 13.33 1.20
CA GLU A 690 -36.61 14.69 1.12
C GLU A 690 -37.02 15.26 2.49
N THR A 691 -37.74 14.47 3.29
CA THR A 691 -38.29 14.89 4.58
C THR A 691 -37.37 14.64 5.78
N THR A 692 -36.23 13.98 5.59
CA THR A 692 -35.36 13.49 6.68
C THR A 692 -33.90 13.96 6.59
N GLY A 693 -33.46 14.44 5.42
CA GLY A 693 -32.03 14.64 5.14
C GLY A 693 -31.32 13.31 4.94
N HIS A 694 -30.33 13.26 4.03
CA HIS A 694 -29.66 12.00 3.77
C HIS A 694 -28.70 11.62 4.92
N PRO A 695 -28.47 10.34 5.22
CA PRO A 695 -27.53 9.94 6.25
C PRO A 695 -26.11 10.39 5.90
N VAL A 696 -25.30 10.72 6.90
CA VAL A 696 -23.87 10.97 6.75
C VAL A 696 -23.07 10.03 7.64
N LEU A 697 -21.96 9.53 7.11
CA LEU A 697 -21.28 8.34 7.63
C LEU A 697 -19.88 8.71 8.11
N ILE A 698 -19.68 8.74 9.42
CA ILE A 698 -18.41 9.13 10.05
C ILE A 698 -17.79 7.90 10.71
N PRO A 699 -16.83 7.22 10.08
CA PRO A 699 -16.08 6.16 10.73
C PRO A 699 -15.13 6.72 11.79
N GLY A 700 -15.11 6.07 12.96
CA GLY A 700 -14.10 6.31 13.98
C GLY A 700 -12.81 5.55 13.66
N SER A 701 -12.42 4.69 14.60
CA SER A 701 -11.38 3.69 14.40
C SER A 701 -11.90 2.33 14.84
N ASN A 702 -11.17 1.26 14.57
CA ASN A 702 -11.59 -0.11 14.89
C ASN A 702 -11.62 -0.45 16.41
N LYS A 703 -11.47 0.56 17.30
CA LYS A 703 -11.79 0.53 18.75
C LYS A 703 -12.19 1.95 19.22
N ASP A 704 -13.03 2.63 18.45
CA ASP A 704 -13.68 3.90 18.81
C ASP A 704 -15.07 3.95 18.15
N TRP A 705 -15.88 4.95 18.49
CA TRP A 705 -17.22 5.13 17.93
C TRP A 705 -17.18 5.52 16.44
N SER A 706 -17.91 4.77 15.61
CA SER A 706 -18.40 5.27 14.34
C SER A 706 -19.78 5.90 14.52
N TYR A 707 -20.19 6.80 13.63
CA TYR A 707 -21.44 7.54 13.75
C TYR A 707 -22.21 7.55 12.43
N ILE A 708 -23.54 7.59 12.55
CA ILE A 708 -24.44 8.01 11.48
C ILE A 708 -25.08 9.32 11.93
N LEU A 709 -24.95 10.36 11.11
CA LEU A 709 -25.42 11.71 11.39
C LEU A 709 -26.57 12.09 10.44
N ARG A 710 -27.43 12.99 10.90
CA ARG A 710 -28.47 13.65 10.08
C ARG A 710 -28.14 15.13 9.90
N PRO A 711 -27.96 15.63 8.67
CA PRO A 711 -27.66 17.04 8.44
C PRO A 711 -28.80 17.95 8.88
N LEU A 712 -28.44 19.07 9.48
CA LEU A 712 -29.34 20.13 9.91
C LEU A 712 -29.23 21.33 8.96
N ALA A 713 -30.17 22.28 9.03
CA ALA A 713 -30.16 23.47 8.17
C ALA A 713 -28.85 24.29 8.28
N GLY A 714 -28.16 24.22 9.42
CA GLY A 714 -26.86 24.87 9.63
C GLY A 714 -25.74 24.33 8.73
N ALA A 715 -25.89 23.15 8.12
CA ALA A 715 -24.97 22.59 7.12
C ALA A 715 -24.72 23.52 5.93
N ALA A 716 -25.62 24.48 5.65
CA ALA A 716 -25.38 25.53 4.65
C ALA A 716 -24.07 26.29 4.92
N ARG A 717 -23.72 26.58 6.19
CA ARG A 717 -22.49 27.31 6.55
C ARG A 717 -21.21 26.61 6.10
N SER A 718 -21.23 25.28 5.99
CA SER A 718 -20.09 24.45 5.59
C SER A 718 -20.11 24.05 4.11
N GLY A 719 -20.99 24.65 3.30
CA GLY A 719 -21.20 24.20 1.92
C GLY A 719 -21.84 22.82 1.84
N TYR A 720 -22.82 22.56 2.71
CA TYR A 720 -23.47 21.26 2.91
C TYR A 720 -22.46 20.12 3.00
N SER A 721 -21.47 20.27 3.87
CA SER A 721 -20.35 19.33 3.98
C SER A 721 -19.86 19.15 5.42
N VAL A 722 -19.43 17.93 5.76
CA VAL A 722 -18.80 17.61 7.06
C VAL A 722 -17.60 16.70 6.86
N ASN A 723 -16.94 16.27 7.93
CA ASN A 723 -15.79 15.36 7.91
C ASN A 723 -16.08 14.01 7.20
N HIS A 724 -15.03 13.22 6.95
CA HIS A 724 -15.16 11.84 6.43
C HIS A 724 -14.76 10.75 7.42
N GLY A 725 -14.44 11.11 8.66
CA GLY A 725 -13.99 10.17 9.69
C GLY A 725 -13.39 10.91 10.87
N ALA A 726 -12.55 10.23 11.66
CA ALA A 726 -11.89 10.83 12.82
C ALA A 726 -10.58 11.59 12.49
N GLY A 727 -9.99 11.40 11.31
CA GLY A 727 -8.69 11.99 10.95
C GLY A 727 -7.50 11.33 11.67
N ARG A 728 -6.33 11.33 11.02
CA ARG A 728 -5.12 10.67 11.55
C ARG A 728 -4.29 11.66 12.38
N ARG A 729 -3.75 11.21 13.52
CA ARG A 729 -2.83 11.97 14.39
C ARG A 729 -1.47 11.29 14.63
N LEU A 730 -1.38 9.96 14.45
CA LEU A 730 -0.08 9.26 14.43
C LEU A 730 0.19 8.76 13.02
N SER A 731 1.42 9.00 12.53
CA SER A 731 1.89 8.38 11.29
C SER A 731 1.95 6.85 11.44
N ARG A 732 1.80 6.09 10.33
CA ARG A 732 1.80 4.61 10.36
C ARG A 732 3.05 4.06 11.09
N GLY A 733 4.22 4.48 10.63
CA GLY A 733 5.52 4.15 11.23
C GLY A 733 5.85 4.84 12.55
N GLU A 734 4.91 5.56 13.18
CA GLU A 734 4.96 6.04 14.56
C GLU A 734 4.13 5.16 15.48
N ALA A 735 2.87 4.88 15.13
CA ALA A 735 2.05 3.93 15.86
C ALA A 735 2.73 2.56 16.01
N VAL A 736 3.41 2.08 14.97
CA VAL A 736 4.21 0.83 15.00
C VAL A 736 5.44 0.92 15.92
N ARG A 737 5.96 2.14 16.19
CA ARG A 737 7.07 2.36 17.15
C ARG A 737 6.59 2.49 18.59
N THR A 738 5.43 3.12 18.82
CA THR A 738 4.96 3.53 20.15
C THR A 738 3.97 2.55 20.76
N LEU A 739 3.18 1.84 19.95
CA LEU A 739 2.16 0.89 20.41
C LEU A 739 2.74 -0.53 20.52
N SER A 740 2.40 -1.22 21.62
CA SER A 740 2.75 -2.62 21.80
C SER A 740 1.70 -3.52 21.14
N GLN A 741 2.10 -4.33 20.15
CA GLN A 741 1.22 -5.33 19.50
C GLN A 741 0.46 -6.15 20.54
N ARG A 742 1.13 -6.61 21.60
CA ARG A 742 0.47 -7.39 22.64
C ARG A 742 -0.55 -6.55 23.42
N ALA A 743 -0.20 -5.31 23.80
CA ALA A 743 -1.14 -4.46 24.55
C ALA A 743 -2.39 -4.17 23.72
N ILE A 744 -2.22 -3.84 22.44
CA ILE A 744 -3.33 -3.58 21.51
C ILE A 744 -4.15 -4.87 21.24
N ASP A 745 -3.52 -6.02 20.97
CA ASP A 745 -4.25 -7.29 20.78
C ASP A 745 -4.97 -7.73 22.07
N ASP A 746 -4.40 -7.48 23.26
CA ASP A 746 -5.01 -7.78 24.55
C ASP A 746 -6.14 -6.79 24.89
N GLU A 747 -5.99 -5.49 24.56
CA GLU A 747 -7.03 -4.44 24.68
C GLU A 747 -8.26 -4.70 23.81
N TYR A 748 -8.05 -5.06 22.54
CA TYR A 748 -9.15 -5.31 21.61
C TYR A 748 -9.91 -6.58 22.02
N ARG A 749 -9.19 -7.59 22.52
CA ARG A 749 -9.79 -8.81 23.08
C ARG A 749 -10.56 -8.54 24.37
N ALA A 750 -10.07 -7.64 25.24
CA ALA A 750 -10.79 -7.19 26.42
C ALA A 750 -12.05 -6.39 26.07
N ALA A 751 -12.02 -5.60 24.98
CA ALA A 751 -13.19 -4.94 24.40
C ALA A 751 -14.09 -5.88 23.56
N GLY A 752 -13.76 -7.17 23.45
CA GLY A 752 -14.53 -8.17 22.69
C GLY A 752 -14.45 -8.06 21.17
N ILE A 753 -13.55 -7.22 20.64
CA ILE A 753 -13.48 -6.88 19.21
C ILE A 753 -12.72 -7.97 18.44
N VAL A 754 -13.36 -8.54 17.42
CA VAL A 754 -12.77 -9.61 16.58
C VAL A 754 -12.16 -9.01 15.32
N VAL A 755 -10.83 -8.84 15.31
CA VAL A 755 -10.11 -8.38 14.12
C VAL A 755 -9.75 -9.56 13.20
N ASN A 756 -10.10 -9.45 11.92
CA ASN A 756 -9.90 -10.49 10.89
C ASN A 756 -10.39 -11.88 11.37
N THR A 757 -9.60 -12.94 11.18
CA THR A 757 -9.93 -14.29 11.67
C THR A 757 -8.89 -14.87 12.64
N ASP A 758 -7.83 -14.11 12.95
CA ASP A 758 -6.78 -14.45 13.91
C ASP A 758 -6.75 -13.53 15.15
N GLY A 759 -7.55 -12.46 15.17
CA GLY A 759 -7.64 -11.52 16.29
C GLY A 759 -6.47 -10.55 16.40
N ARG A 760 -5.62 -10.43 15.37
CA ARG A 760 -4.45 -9.54 15.38
C ARG A 760 -4.79 -8.17 14.79
N VAL A 761 -4.52 -7.12 15.55
CA VAL A 761 -4.75 -5.73 15.13
C VAL A 761 -3.56 -5.21 14.31
N PRO A 762 -3.76 -4.59 13.13
CA PRO A 762 -2.69 -3.85 12.45
C PRO A 762 -2.41 -2.55 13.22
N LEU A 763 -1.20 -2.41 13.77
CA LEU A 763 -0.84 -1.33 14.70
C LEU A 763 -0.93 0.08 14.10
N ASP A 764 -0.62 0.20 12.82
CA ASP A 764 -0.65 1.44 12.04
C ASP A 764 -2.07 1.95 11.74
N GLU A 765 -3.07 1.12 12.04
CA GLU A 765 -4.48 1.25 11.72
C GLU A 765 -5.38 1.00 12.96
N ALA A 766 -4.78 1.07 14.16
CA ALA A 766 -5.40 0.90 15.48
C ALA A 766 -5.83 2.23 16.10
N ALA A 767 -6.71 2.19 17.11
CA ALA A 767 -7.40 3.37 17.65
C ALA A 767 -6.50 4.55 18.06
N PRO A 768 -5.34 4.38 18.73
CA PRO A 768 -4.50 5.52 19.10
C PRO A 768 -4.00 6.36 17.92
N CYS A 769 -4.01 5.82 16.70
CA CYS A 769 -3.57 6.50 15.48
C CYS A 769 -4.45 7.67 15.04
N TYR A 770 -5.70 7.72 15.51
CA TYR A 770 -6.71 8.68 15.08
C TYR A 770 -7.02 9.69 16.18
N LYS A 771 -7.61 10.83 15.82
CA LYS A 771 -8.23 11.72 16.83
C LYS A 771 -9.42 10.98 17.47
N PRO A 772 -9.87 11.33 18.69
CA PRO A 772 -11.08 10.75 19.27
C PRO A 772 -12.29 11.10 18.38
N ALA A 773 -13.05 10.09 17.94
CA ALA A 773 -14.17 10.30 17.03
C ALA A 773 -15.28 11.18 17.66
N GLU A 774 -15.48 11.08 18.98
CA GLU A 774 -16.41 11.93 19.71
C GLU A 774 -16.00 13.42 19.73
N GLU A 775 -14.70 13.75 19.82
CA GLU A 775 -14.21 15.14 19.75
C GLU A 775 -14.46 15.74 18.36
N VAL A 776 -14.25 14.93 17.32
CA VAL A 776 -14.44 15.32 15.91
C VAL A 776 -15.92 15.51 15.59
N VAL A 777 -16.79 14.59 16.02
CA VAL A 777 -18.25 14.73 15.84
C VAL A 777 -18.82 15.84 16.72
N ARG A 778 -18.26 16.11 17.90
CA ARG A 778 -18.73 17.21 18.75
C ARG A 778 -18.64 18.57 18.04
N ALA A 779 -17.57 18.85 17.29
CA ALA A 779 -17.48 20.07 16.47
C ALA A 779 -18.64 20.20 15.45
N VAL A 780 -19.07 19.09 14.84
CA VAL A 780 -20.17 19.08 13.85
C VAL A 780 -21.52 19.38 14.52
N VAL A 781 -21.73 18.85 15.72
CA VAL A 781 -22.96 19.00 16.51
C VAL A 781 -23.02 20.38 17.18
N GLU A 782 -21.94 20.86 17.79
CA GLU A 782 -21.82 22.19 18.40
C GLU A 782 -22.00 23.31 17.35
N ALA A 783 -21.53 23.10 16.12
CA ALA A 783 -21.75 24.00 14.99
C ALA A 783 -23.13 23.86 14.31
N GLY A 784 -24.00 22.98 14.82
CA GLY A 784 -25.34 22.75 14.28
C GLY A 784 -25.38 22.32 12.81
N LEU A 785 -24.34 21.63 12.33
CA LEU A 785 -24.26 21.14 10.95
C LEU A 785 -25.01 19.81 10.80
N ALA A 786 -24.93 18.94 11.81
CA ALA A 786 -25.63 17.65 11.84
C ALA A 786 -25.84 17.17 13.29
N GLU A 787 -26.86 16.34 13.50
CA GLU A 787 -27.12 15.64 14.77
C GLU A 787 -26.76 14.15 14.66
N ILE A 788 -26.65 13.45 15.81
CA ILE A 788 -26.28 12.02 15.86
C ILE A 788 -27.54 11.15 15.84
N GLU A 789 -27.74 10.39 14.77
CA GLU A 789 -28.78 9.36 14.67
C GLU A 789 -28.33 8.05 15.34
N HIS A 790 -27.13 7.56 14.98
CA HIS A 790 -26.54 6.35 15.57
C HIS A 790 -25.11 6.58 16.08
N ARG A 791 -24.81 5.99 17.25
CA ARG A 791 -23.46 5.70 17.75
C ARG A 791 -23.22 4.20 17.57
N LEU A 792 -22.16 3.84 16.85
CA LEU A 792 -21.86 2.48 16.41
C LEU A 792 -20.54 1.98 17.04
N TRP A 793 -20.63 0.95 17.90
CA TRP A 793 -19.46 0.34 18.52
C TRP A 793 -18.95 -0.87 17.70
N PRO A 794 -17.65 -0.95 17.34
CA PRO A 794 -17.10 -2.09 16.61
C PRO A 794 -17.15 -3.40 17.42
N LEU A 795 -17.75 -4.45 16.84
CA LEU A 795 -17.76 -5.82 17.36
C LEU A 795 -16.77 -6.71 16.60
N ALA A 796 -16.61 -6.51 15.30
CA ALA A 796 -15.61 -7.18 14.48
C ALA A 796 -15.12 -6.25 13.36
N SER A 797 -13.83 -6.31 13.04
CA SER A 797 -13.19 -5.46 12.02
C SER A 797 -12.31 -6.30 11.10
N LEU A 798 -12.69 -6.40 9.85
CA LEU A 798 -11.87 -6.96 8.78
C LEU A 798 -11.08 -5.82 8.15
N LYS A 799 -9.77 -5.96 7.99
CA LYS A 799 -8.92 -5.05 7.20
C LYS A 799 -8.15 -5.84 6.14
N GLY A 800 -7.51 -5.14 5.21
CA GLY A 800 -6.71 -5.72 4.11
C GLY A 800 -5.46 -6.49 4.58
N ALA A 801 -5.64 -7.67 5.18
CA ALA A 801 -4.57 -8.58 5.59
C ALA A 801 -4.29 -9.63 4.50
N ASP A 802 -3.00 -9.94 4.26
CA ASP A 802 -2.58 -10.92 3.25
C ASP A 802 -2.90 -12.36 3.68
N GLU A 803 -4.10 -12.82 3.32
CA GLU A 803 -4.69 -14.10 3.74
C GLU A 803 -3.94 -15.35 3.27
N ARG A 804 -3.00 -15.23 2.33
CA ARG A 804 -2.21 -16.36 1.77
C ARG A 804 -1.52 -17.19 2.87
N LYS A 805 -1.30 -16.61 4.06
CA LYS A 805 -0.77 -17.26 5.28
C LYS A 805 -1.74 -18.24 5.96
N LEU A 806 -3.05 -17.95 6.00
CA LEU A 806 -4.04 -18.67 6.81
C LEU A 806 -4.43 -20.02 6.22
N ARG A 807 -4.77 -20.07 4.92
CA ARG A 807 -5.09 -21.32 4.20
C ARG A 807 -3.96 -22.36 4.30
N ARG A 808 -2.70 -21.91 4.41
CA ARG A 808 -1.52 -22.78 4.52
C ARG A 808 -1.35 -23.45 5.89
N ARG A 809 -1.83 -22.83 6.98
CA ARG A 809 -1.84 -23.44 8.32
C ARG A 809 -2.93 -24.50 8.49
N ARG A 810 -4.15 -24.25 7.98
CA ARG A 810 -5.29 -25.18 8.17
C ARG A 810 -5.07 -26.56 7.53
N ARG A 811 -4.39 -26.66 6.37
CA ARG A 811 -4.03 -27.95 5.75
C ARG A 811 -3.02 -28.81 6.54
N GLY A 812 -2.46 -28.29 7.64
CA GLY A 812 -1.42 -28.97 8.44
C GLY A 812 -1.91 -29.85 9.59
N LYS A 813 -3.19 -29.82 9.97
CA LYS A 813 -3.74 -30.64 11.07
C LYS A 813 -4.82 -31.61 10.55
N LYS A 814 -4.52 -32.91 10.58
CA LYS A 814 -5.55 -33.95 10.68
C LYS A 814 -6.13 -33.95 12.11
N PRO A 815 -7.40 -34.31 12.32
CA PRO A 815 -7.86 -34.71 13.65
C PRO A 815 -7.16 -36.02 14.05
N SER A 816 -6.59 -36.06 15.26
CA SER A 816 -6.07 -37.27 15.87
C SER A 816 -7.23 -38.02 16.55
N ALA A 817 -7.55 -39.21 16.04
CA ALA A 817 -8.47 -40.12 16.71
C ALA A 817 -7.75 -40.96 17.78
N HIS A 818 -8.56 -41.52 18.68
CA HIS A 818 -8.25 -42.53 19.71
C HIS A 818 -7.71 -42.07 21.08
N PHE A 819 -8.55 -42.39 22.08
CA PHE A 819 -8.34 -42.48 23.54
C PHE A 819 -7.92 -41.19 24.26
#